data_AF-A0A932UEE5-F1
#
_entry.id   AF-A0A932UEE5-F1
#
_cell.length_a   1.000
_cell.length_b   1.000
_cell.length_c   1.000
_cell.angle_alpha   90.00
_cell.angle_beta   90.00
_cell.angle_gamma   90.00
#
_symmetry.space_group_name_H-M   'P 1'
#
loop_
_entity.id
_entity.type
_entity.pdbx_description
1 polymer ?
#
loop_
_entity_poly.entity_id
_entity_poly.type
_entity_poly.pdbx_seq_one_letter_code
_entity_poly.pdbx_strand_id
1 'polypeptide(L)'
;MGSSRRALVLAALAGVAAVAVKAAIDEPRRRRFARGAADFRQRYERALASEQLRKNLIYYQRTWRRQRDTAFADYLGDSEDVGRRPGEPPETSARAHGDRAHGDRAHGELTPDVQLAAAAAVDVDRDFESMRRRLAKVKNEVLSDLPHYVERFRENAVRAGAVVYQARDAEDANRYVADLAYRRGARLVVKSKSMVTEETHLNHTLEEFGLRVVETDFGEWIAQLAHERPSHMISPIAHKNRYEVGEVLTPVAGRPVSGENIPELAAIARAKLREEFLAGQLGISGANALVADNGAVMLVTNEGNAELISSLPDTHVVICGSEKIVPTMADAVAQVRLLGRSGTGQGITVYTTFVAGPDRPGREVHIVLLDNGRSEMKSEDDFVDVLRCIRCGACANVCPPYQVVGGHVFGYIYTGAVGLVTTPFHHGTENAAGPQSLCVSCNACATVCPVAIPLPRQILDVRRKVVAEAGLPWYKRATLAIWERPALFDAAARLGSKLQLPFTSDGLLGRLPLPESLAWRTPPALASQPARDRLVGRTFDPTPNSPLGESGAKGLTVAYFIQCLTDRVTPEMADATVAVLRAAGARVVVPEGQHCCGLPAHDSGDRATAVRMAQQTIEALEAAEADYVVTAAASCAIAILHDYEHILADLPGWSRRAKRLAERTLDFVTFLDRVARLPSGALAQGPAYAVTYHNFCQSNNVLGLYSEPRRIIREVLGLELRELEEAAVCCGFGGSFSIDHPRVSRHIVGRKLENVDATGARVLVTDNPGCIIHLRGAIHASGRDLLVLHLAELIAERLRETTGEHEGG
;
A
#
# COMPACT_ATOMS: atom_id res chain seq x y z
N MET A 1 -62.82 -23.67 4.47
CA MET A 1 -62.04 -22.48 4.02
C MET A 1 -61.48 -21.58 5.14
N GLY A 2 -61.81 -21.78 6.43
CA GLY A 2 -61.36 -20.89 7.53
C GLY A 2 -59.97 -21.15 8.12
N SER A 3 -59.46 -22.40 8.08
CA SER A 3 -58.16 -22.76 8.70
C SER A 3 -56.95 -22.30 7.87
N SER A 4 -57.04 -22.36 6.54
CA SER A 4 -55.97 -21.96 5.61
C SER A 4 -55.69 -20.44 5.65
N ARG A 5 -56.73 -19.60 5.80
CA ARG A 5 -56.56 -18.14 5.96
C ARG A 5 -55.88 -17.76 7.27
N ARG A 6 -56.16 -18.46 8.38
CA ARG A 6 -55.51 -18.21 9.67
C ARG A 6 -54.01 -18.57 9.64
N ALA A 7 -53.64 -19.67 8.96
CA ALA A 7 -52.24 -20.06 8.79
C ALA A 7 -51.45 -19.04 7.94
N LEU A 8 -52.05 -18.51 6.88
CA LEU A 8 -51.42 -17.48 6.03
C LEU A 8 -51.21 -16.15 6.77
N VAL A 9 -52.19 -15.75 7.59
CA VAL A 9 -52.08 -14.54 8.42
C VAL A 9 -51.03 -14.70 9.52
N LEU A 10 -50.94 -15.87 10.16
CA LEU A 10 -49.89 -16.16 11.15
C LEU A 10 -48.49 -16.18 10.54
N ALA A 11 -48.33 -16.76 9.34
CA ALA A 11 -47.06 -16.73 8.61
C ALA A 11 -46.65 -15.31 8.19
N ALA A 12 -47.62 -14.49 7.74
CA ALA A 12 -47.37 -13.09 7.40
C ALA A 12 -46.99 -12.25 8.64
N LEU A 13 -47.67 -12.44 9.77
CA LEU A 13 -47.36 -11.78 11.04
C LEU A 13 -45.99 -12.21 11.59
N ALA A 14 -45.64 -13.50 11.49
CA ALA A 14 -44.32 -14.00 11.84
C ALA A 14 -43.22 -13.41 10.95
N GLY A 15 -43.49 -13.25 9.65
CA GLY A 15 -42.59 -12.58 8.71
C GLY A 15 -42.39 -11.09 9.04
N VAL A 16 -43.47 -10.36 9.35
CA VAL A 16 -43.41 -8.95 9.77
C VAL A 16 -42.66 -8.80 11.09
N ALA A 17 -42.90 -9.69 12.06
CA ALA A 17 -42.20 -9.70 13.34
C ALA A 17 -40.70 -10.00 13.16
N ALA A 18 -40.32 -10.96 12.32
CA ALA A 18 -38.93 -11.26 12.01
C ALA A 18 -38.22 -10.07 11.33
N VAL A 19 -38.90 -9.37 10.42
CA VAL A 19 -38.37 -8.15 9.78
C VAL A 19 -38.23 -7.01 10.79
N ALA A 20 -39.20 -6.81 11.67
CA ALA A 20 -39.17 -5.78 12.71
C ALA A 20 -38.06 -6.02 13.75
N VAL A 21 -37.89 -7.28 14.21
CA VAL A 21 -36.81 -7.69 15.12
C VAL A 21 -35.45 -7.49 14.46
N LYS A 22 -35.30 -7.90 13.19
CA LYS A 22 -34.07 -7.66 12.44
C LYS A 22 -33.77 -6.17 12.26
N ALA A 23 -34.78 -5.36 11.94
CA ALA A 23 -34.63 -3.91 11.82
C ALA A 23 -34.22 -3.26 13.15
N ALA A 24 -34.79 -3.70 14.28
CA ALA A 24 -34.45 -3.20 15.61
C ALA A 24 -33.02 -3.57 16.02
N ILE A 25 -32.55 -4.77 15.68
CA ILE A 25 -31.16 -5.22 15.91
C ILE A 25 -30.17 -4.47 14.99
N ASP A 26 -30.56 -4.19 13.75
CA ASP A 26 -29.70 -3.52 12.77
C ASP A 26 -29.61 -1.99 12.98
N GLU A 27 -30.55 -1.36 13.69
CA GLU A 27 -30.61 0.10 13.85
C GLU A 27 -29.39 0.70 14.58
N PRO A 28 -28.94 0.19 15.75
CA PRO A 28 -27.72 0.69 16.39
C PRO A 28 -26.48 0.53 15.51
N ARG A 29 -26.38 -0.60 14.79
CA ARG A 29 -25.29 -0.85 13.83
C ARG A 29 -25.32 0.17 12.69
N ARG A 30 -26.47 0.41 12.08
CA ARG A 30 -26.63 1.43 11.02
C ARG A 30 -26.22 2.82 11.48
N ARG A 31 -26.59 3.21 12.71
CA ARG A 31 -26.21 4.50 13.31
C ARG A 31 -24.70 4.63 13.50
N ARG A 32 -24.02 3.57 13.95
CA ARG A 32 -22.55 3.57 14.07
C ARG A 32 -21.86 3.79 12.73
N PHE A 33 -22.23 3.01 11.71
CA PHE A 33 -21.68 3.17 10.36
C PHE A 33 -22.00 4.54 9.74
N ALA A 34 -23.18 5.11 10.01
CA ALA A 34 -23.53 6.45 9.55
C ALA A 34 -22.64 7.53 10.18
N ARG A 35 -22.31 7.41 11.48
CA ARG A 35 -21.39 8.32 12.16
C ARG A 35 -19.96 8.21 11.63
N GLY A 36 -19.43 6.99 11.51
CA GLY A 36 -18.09 6.75 10.95
C GLY A 36 -17.95 7.29 9.52
N ALA A 37 -18.97 7.08 8.68
CA ALA A 37 -19.00 7.61 7.32
C ALA A 37 -19.06 9.15 7.27
N ALA A 38 -19.77 9.79 8.20
CA ALA A 38 -19.84 11.26 8.29
C ALA A 38 -18.49 11.87 8.71
N ASP A 39 -17.84 11.30 9.74
CA ASP A 39 -16.51 11.70 10.18
C ASP A 39 -15.46 11.54 9.05
N PHE A 40 -15.45 10.39 8.39
CA PHE A 40 -14.56 10.15 7.24
C PHE A 40 -14.77 11.19 6.13
N ARG A 41 -16.03 11.47 5.77
CA ARG A 41 -16.35 12.44 4.71
C ARG A 41 -15.86 13.84 5.05
N GLN A 42 -16.02 14.29 6.30
CA GLN A 42 -15.54 15.59 6.73
C GLN A 42 -14.02 15.71 6.59
N ARG A 43 -13.26 14.71 7.06
CA ARG A 43 -11.81 14.66 6.92
C ARG A 43 -11.38 14.62 5.45
N TYR A 44 -12.05 13.79 4.65
CA TYR A 44 -11.79 13.63 3.21
C TYR A 44 -11.97 14.94 2.42
N GLU A 45 -13.07 15.66 2.67
CA GLU A 45 -13.34 16.95 2.01
C GLU A 45 -12.33 18.03 2.41
N ARG A 46 -11.98 18.11 3.70
CA ARG A 46 -10.94 19.04 4.19
C ARG A 46 -9.59 18.77 3.52
N ALA A 47 -9.18 17.50 3.40
CA ALA A 47 -7.92 17.14 2.78
C ALA A 47 -7.89 17.49 1.28
N LEU A 48 -8.96 17.19 0.55
CA LEU A 48 -9.03 17.49 -0.89
C LEU A 48 -9.09 19.00 -1.20
N ALA A 49 -9.59 19.82 -0.28
CA ALA A 49 -9.53 21.27 -0.41
C ALA A 49 -8.11 21.84 -0.26
N SER A 50 -7.18 21.12 0.38
CA SER A 50 -5.82 21.61 0.65
C SER A 50 -4.83 21.25 -0.47
N GLU A 51 -4.46 22.23 -1.28
CA GLU A 51 -3.36 22.09 -2.25
C GLU A 51 -2.00 22.01 -1.56
N GLN A 52 -1.82 22.76 -0.46
CA GLN A 52 -0.58 22.80 0.29
C GLN A 52 -0.23 21.43 0.88
N LEU A 53 -1.23 20.71 1.42
CA LEU A 53 -1.08 19.34 1.90
C LEU A 53 -0.45 18.44 0.82
N ARG A 54 -1.01 18.47 -0.40
CA ARG A 54 -0.53 17.63 -1.50
C ARG A 54 0.90 17.98 -1.89
N LYS A 55 1.23 19.27 -1.99
CA LYS A 55 2.60 19.72 -2.29
C LYS A 55 3.60 19.23 -1.24
N ASN A 56 3.27 19.39 0.04
CA ASN A 56 4.11 18.97 1.15
C ASN A 56 4.38 17.46 1.12
N LEU A 57 3.33 16.65 0.94
CA LEU A 57 3.44 15.19 0.92
C LEU A 57 4.23 14.68 -0.30
N ILE A 58 3.96 15.22 -1.50
CA ILE A 58 4.71 14.84 -2.71
C ILE A 58 6.20 15.17 -2.56
N TYR A 59 6.54 16.35 -2.02
CA TYR A 59 7.92 16.72 -1.75
C TYR A 59 8.59 15.77 -0.75
N TYR A 60 7.89 15.46 0.35
CA TYR A 60 8.36 14.52 1.36
C TYR A 60 8.62 13.14 0.76
N GLN A 61 7.69 12.63 -0.05
CA GLN A 61 7.79 11.32 -0.71
C GLN A 61 8.97 11.22 -1.67
N ARG A 62 9.20 12.23 -2.52
CA ARG A 62 10.34 12.26 -3.45
C ARG A 62 11.68 12.29 -2.72
N THR A 63 11.75 13.05 -1.64
CA THR A 63 12.96 13.15 -0.80
C THR A 63 13.22 11.83 -0.09
N TRP A 64 12.19 11.26 0.56
CA TRP A 64 12.27 9.98 1.25
C TRP A 64 12.71 8.84 0.33
N ARG A 65 12.16 8.73 -0.89
CA ARG A 65 12.52 7.66 -1.82
C ARG A 65 14.03 7.66 -2.13
N ARG A 66 14.57 8.82 -2.51
CA ARG A 66 16.00 8.97 -2.82
C ARG A 66 16.88 8.64 -1.61
N GLN A 67 16.53 9.17 -0.44
CA GLN A 67 17.30 8.93 0.79
C GLN A 67 17.26 7.46 1.21
N ARG A 68 16.09 6.81 1.14
CA ARG A 68 15.95 5.39 1.45
C ARG A 68 16.82 4.54 0.53
N ASP A 69 16.72 4.76 -0.78
CA ASP A 69 17.43 3.93 -1.76
C ASP A 69 18.95 4.11 -1.61
N THR A 70 19.41 5.34 -1.38
CA THR A 70 20.82 5.65 -1.05
C THR A 70 21.25 4.95 0.25
N ALA A 71 20.46 5.02 1.32
CA ALA A 71 20.83 4.44 2.62
C ALA A 71 20.91 2.91 2.62
N PHE A 72 20.19 2.24 1.73
CA PHE A 72 20.35 0.81 1.49
C PHE A 72 21.55 0.51 0.60
N ALA A 73 21.82 1.30 -0.44
CA ALA A 73 22.99 1.13 -1.29
C ALA A 73 24.32 1.35 -0.56
N ASP A 74 24.42 2.42 0.24
CA ASP A 74 25.61 2.72 1.05
C ASP A 74 25.95 1.59 2.03
N TYR A 75 24.94 0.92 2.56
CA TYR A 75 25.13 -0.21 3.46
C TYR A 75 25.76 -1.43 2.76
N LEU A 76 25.56 -1.56 1.45
CA LEU A 76 26.10 -2.66 0.64
C LEU A 76 27.52 -2.37 0.11
N GLY A 77 28.01 -1.14 0.24
CA GLY A 77 29.26 -0.71 -0.39
C GLY A 77 29.12 -0.44 -1.89
N ASP A 78 27.90 -0.38 -2.43
CA ASP A 78 27.59 -0.14 -3.84
C ASP A 78 27.51 1.37 -4.21
N SER A 79 27.99 2.25 -3.31
CA SER A 79 27.79 3.71 -3.39
C SER A 79 28.47 4.40 -4.57
N GLU A 80 29.29 3.70 -5.36
CA GLU A 80 29.91 4.27 -6.57
C GLU A 80 28.92 4.42 -7.75
N ASP A 81 27.75 3.77 -7.72
CA ASP A 81 26.82 3.72 -8.87
C ASP A 81 25.43 4.33 -8.63
N VAL A 82 25.07 4.65 -7.38
CA VAL A 82 23.74 5.18 -7.05
C VAL A 82 23.72 6.70 -7.16
N GLY A 83 23.67 7.17 -8.41
CA GLY A 83 23.53 8.60 -8.72
C GLY A 83 24.06 9.03 -10.09
N ARG A 84 24.75 8.15 -10.82
CA ARG A 84 25.32 8.47 -12.12
C ARG A 84 24.24 8.61 -13.20
N ARG A 85 24.23 9.75 -13.89
CA ARG A 85 23.59 9.84 -15.21
C ARG A 85 24.50 9.11 -16.22
N PRO A 86 23.96 8.39 -17.22
CA PRO A 86 24.79 7.74 -18.24
C PRO A 86 25.64 8.80 -18.97
N GLY A 87 26.98 8.71 -18.86
CA GLY A 87 27.92 9.55 -19.62
C GLY A 87 28.85 10.49 -18.83
N GLU A 88 28.77 10.56 -17.49
CA GLU A 88 29.70 11.40 -16.69
C GLU A 88 30.97 10.64 -16.26
N PRO A 89 32.18 11.22 -16.44
CA PRO A 89 33.43 10.62 -15.96
C PRO A 89 33.50 10.60 -14.42
N PRO A 90 34.33 9.73 -13.81
CA PRO A 90 34.43 9.62 -12.36
C PRO A 90 35.00 10.90 -11.75
N GLU A 91 34.26 11.54 -10.85
CA GLU A 91 34.83 12.50 -9.90
C GLU A 91 35.24 11.77 -8.63
N THR A 92 36.52 11.83 -8.31
CA THR A 92 37.08 11.32 -7.06
C THR A 92 36.63 12.21 -5.90
N SER A 93 35.64 11.77 -5.12
CA SER A 93 35.15 12.47 -3.92
C SER A 93 36.07 12.29 -2.71
N ALA A 94 37.33 12.68 -2.85
CA ALA A 94 38.23 12.90 -1.72
C ALA A 94 38.37 14.41 -1.48
N ARG A 95 37.40 15.03 -0.79
CA ARG A 95 37.53 16.34 -0.11
C ARG A 95 36.21 16.70 0.60
N ALA A 96 36.14 16.43 1.90
CA ALA A 96 35.52 17.30 2.90
C ALA A 96 35.47 16.68 4.30
N HIS A 97 36.58 16.17 4.85
CA HIS A 97 36.70 15.99 6.30
C HIS A 97 37.99 16.67 6.75
N GLY A 98 37.82 17.83 7.38
CA GLY A 98 38.91 18.60 7.98
C GLY A 98 39.43 17.89 9.22
N ASP A 99 40.75 17.78 9.28
CA ASP A 99 41.55 17.36 10.42
C ASP A 99 41.10 18.01 11.73
N ARG A 100 40.84 17.18 12.74
CA ARG A 100 41.34 17.40 14.11
C ARG A 100 41.77 16.08 14.72
N ALA A 101 43.09 15.91 14.79
CA ALA A 101 43.77 14.91 15.59
C ALA A 101 43.32 14.96 17.05
N HIS A 102 42.93 13.80 17.62
CA HIS A 102 43.01 13.50 19.04
C HIS A 102 43.17 11.99 19.26
N GLY A 103 44.40 11.59 19.62
CA GLY A 103 44.66 10.59 20.66
C GLY A 103 44.55 9.12 20.28
N ASP A 104 45.70 8.51 19.96
CA ASP A 104 46.01 7.12 20.23
C ASP A 104 45.50 6.68 21.61
N ARG A 105 44.71 5.59 21.65
CA ARG A 105 44.74 4.57 22.71
C ARG A 105 43.86 3.35 22.38
N ALA A 106 44.54 2.21 22.28
CA ALA A 106 44.05 0.84 22.51
C ALA A 106 43.00 0.25 21.54
N HIS A 107 43.45 -0.14 20.34
CA HIS A 107 42.84 -1.27 19.64
C HIS A 107 43.45 -2.57 20.18
N GLY A 108 42.72 -3.24 21.08
CA GLY A 108 42.96 -4.66 21.31
C GLY A 108 42.52 -5.42 20.07
N GLU A 109 43.43 -6.18 19.45
CA GLU A 109 43.10 -7.07 18.33
C GLU A 109 42.03 -8.08 18.79
N LEU A 110 40.88 -8.07 18.10
CA LEU A 110 39.84 -9.07 18.30
C LEU A 110 40.39 -10.43 17.88
N THR A 111 40.26 -11.43 18.75
CA THR A 111 40.73 -12.81 18.48
C THR A 111 40.09 -13.37 17.20
N PRO A 112 40.79 -14.24 16.44
CA PRO A 112 40.31 -14.81 15.17
C PRO A 112 38.91 -15.45 15.26
N ASP A 113 38.55 -16.03 16.40
CA ASP A 113 37.23 -16.64 16.63
C ASP A 113 36.09 -15.61 16.69
N VAL A 114 36.36 -14.40 17.20
CA VAL A 114 35.42 -13.27 17.23
C VAL A 114 35.32 -12.65 15.83
N GLN A 115 36.41 -12.63 15.08
CA GLN A 115 36.39 -12.22 13.67
C GLN A 115 35.62 -13.22 12.79
N LEU A 116 35.74 -14.53 13.04
CA LEU A 116 34.97 -15.56 12.34
C LEU A 116 33.47 -15.52 12.72
N ALA A 117 33.14 -15.32 13.99
CA ALA A 117 31.75 -15.16 14.43
C ALA A 117 31.14 -13.86 13.89
N ALA A 118 31.91 -12.77 13.84
CA ALA A 118 31.50 -11.52 13.19
C ALA A 118 31.34 -11.73 11.67
N ALA A 119 32.26 -12.41 10.99
CA ALA A 119 32.16 -12.72 9.56
C ALA A 119 30.97 -13.61 9.23
N ALA A 120 30.65 -14.61 10.07
CA ALA A 120 29.48 -15.48 9.91
C ALA A 120 28.15 -14.75 10.20
N ALA A 121 28.15 -13.76 11.11
CA ALA A 121 26.98 -12.91 11.39
C ALA A 121 26.78 -11.79 10.33
N VAL A 122 27.86 -11.35 9.69
CA VAL A 122 27.87 -10.39 8.57
C VAL A 122 27.33 -11.05 7.29
N ASP A 123 27.43 -12.37 7.16
CA ASP A 123 27.05 -13.08 5.93
C ASP A 123 25.54 -13.14 5.64
N VAL A 124 24.71 -12.79 6.63
CA VAL A 124 23.23 -12.94 6.57
C VAL A 124 22.51 -11.64 6.21
N ASP A 125 23.16 -10.48 6.30
CA ASP A 125 22.55 -9.16 6.09
C ASP A 125 23.15 -8.46 4.84
N ARG A 126 23.23 -9.18 3.71
CA ARG A 126 23.85 -8.69 2.46
C ARG A 126 22.95 -7.82 1.57
N ASP A 127 21.66 -7.74 1.83
CA ASP A 127 20.72 -6.89 1.09
C ASP A 127 19.44 -6.61 1.91
N PHE A 128 18.60 -5.69 1.41
CA PHE A 128 17.31 -5.35 2.02
C PHE A 128 16.41 -6.57 2.23
N GLU A 129 16.35 -7.48 1.26
CA GLU A 129 15.44 -8.62 1.29
C GLU A 129 15.90 -9.70 2.29
N SER A 130 17.19 -9.89 2.49
CA SER A 130 17.73 -10.78 3.51
C SER A 130 17.46 -10.25 4.92
N MET A 131 17.74 -8.96 5.16
CA MET A 131 17.40 -8.30 6.44
C MET A 131 15.89 -8.37 6.71
N ARG A 132 15.08 -8.10 5.68
CA ARG A 132 13.61 -8.17 5.73
C ARG A 132 13.12 -9.57 6.11
N ARG A 133 13.63 -10.63 5.47
CA ARG A 133 13.27 -12.02 5.77
C ARG A 133 13.66 -12.41 7.20
N ARG A 134 14.87 -12.04 7.62
CA ARG A 134 15.37 -12.29 8.98
C ARG A 134 14.46 -11.66 10.03
N LEU A 135 14.18 -10.36 9.93
CA LEU A 135 13.35 -9.69 10.93
C LEU A 135 11.90 -10.20 10.89
N ALA A 136 11.34 -10.47 9.71
CA ALA A 136 10.02 -11.06 9.59
C ALA A 136 9.94 -12.44 10.29
N LYS A 137 10.99 -13.27 10.16
CA LYS A 137 11.10 -14.57 10.85
C LYS A 137 11.11 -14.39 12.37
N VAL A 138 11.94 -13.47 12.89
CA VAL A 138 12.01 -13.17 14.32
C VAL A 138 10.65 -12.71 14.85
N LYS A 139 9.98 -11.80 14.14
CA LYS A 139 8.65 -11.35 14.55
C LYS A 139 7.62 -12.48 14.50
N ASN A 140 7.68 -13.38 13.51
CA ASN A 140 6.80 -14.55 13.43
C ASN A 140 7.04 -15.54 14.58
N GLU A 141 8.30 -15.76 14.97
CA GLU A 141 8.64 -16.60 16.13
C GLU A 141 7.97 -16.06 17.40
N VAL A 142 8.11 -14.75 17.66
CA VAL A 142 7.44 -14.10 18.80
C VAL A 142 5.93 -14.23 18.70
N LEU A 143 5.34 -14.03 17.51
CA LEU A 143 3.89 -14.15 17.34
C LEU A 143 3.40 -15.60 17.47
N SER A 144 4.22 -16.61 17.16
CA SER A 144 3.80 -18.00 17.32
C SER A 144 3.57 -18.39 18.78
N ASP A 145 4.35 -17.80 19.71
CA ASP A 145 4.26 -18.03 21.15
C ASP A 145 4.35 -16.72 21.96
N LEU A 146 3.47 -15.78 21.61
CA LEU A 146 3.45 -14.46 22.24
C LEU A 146 3.31 -14.52 23.78
N PRO A 147 2.46 -15.41 24.36
CA PRO A 147 2.35 -15.53 25.82
C PRO A 147 3.68 -15.87 26.49
N HIS A 148 4.46 -16.80 25.94
CA HIS A 148 5.79 -17.12 26.47
C HIS A 148 6.72 -15.91 26.46
N TYR A 149 6.75 -15.19 25.33
CA TYR A 149 7.61 -14.01 25.18
C TYR A 149 7.19 -12.83 26.07
N VAL A 150 5.89 -12.62 26.27
CA VAL A 150 5.35 -11.64 27.22
C VAL A 150 5.78 -11.99 28.64
N GLU A 151 5.68 -13.25 29.03
CA GLU A 151 6.05 -13.67 30.38
C GLU A 151 7.57 -13.56 30.61
N ARG A 152 8.38 -14.01 29.65
CA ARG A 152 9.84 -13.87 29.71
C ARG A 152 10.26 -12.40 29.81
N PHE A 153 9.66 -11.51 29.02
CA PHE A 153 9.89 -10.07 29.14
C PHE A 153 9.49 -9.55 30.52
N ARG A 154 8.30 -9.95 31.02
CA ARG A 154 7.77 -9.53 32.33
C ARG A 154 8.72 -9.90 33.46
N GLU A 155 9.18 -11.15 33.52
CA GLU A 155 10.13 -11.64 34.53
C GLU A 155 11.41 -10.81 34.52
N ASN A 156 11.95 -10.53 33.34
CA ASN A 156 13.21 -9.80 33.20
C ASN A 156 13.07 -8.31 33.51
N ALA A 157 11.96 -7.68 33.10
CA ALA A 157 11.67 -6.29 33.44
C ALA A 157 11.44 -6.11 34.95
N VAL A 158 10.72 -7.04 35.60
CA VAL A 158 10.52 -7.04 37.06
C VAL A 158 11.84 -7.26 37.78
N ARG A 159 12.68 -8.17 37.29
CA ARG A 159 14.04 -8.39 37.83
C ARG A 159 14.93 -7.15 37.69
N ALA A 160 14.73 -6.35 36.65
CA ALA A 160 15.38 -5.05 36.50
C ALA A 160 14.75 -3.93 37.37
N GLY A 161 13.71 -4.23 38.14
CA GLY A 161 13.06 -3.28 39.05
C GLY A 161 11.89 -2.48 38.45
N ALA A 162 11.43 -2.83 37.25
CA ALA A 162 10.24 -2.23 36.65
C ALA A 162 8.94 -2.88 37.15
N VAL A 163 7.84 -2.13 37.12
CA VAL A 163 6.49 -2.65 37.33
C VAL A 163 5.85 -2.92 35.98
N VAL A 164 5.44 -4.15 35.71
CA VAL A 164 4.76 -4.51 34.45
C VAL A 164 3.26 -4.69 34.70
N TYR A 165 2.45 -3.96 33.94
CA TYR A 165 1.00 -4.04 33.95
C TYR A 165 0.49 -4.46 32.58
N GLN A 166 -0.40 -5.45 32.53
CA GLN A 166 -1.03 -5.88 31.28
C GLN A 166 -2.45 -5.30 31.21
N ALA A 167 -2.68 -4.40 30.26
CA ALA A 167 -3.96 -3.75 30.03
C ALA A 167 -4.73 -4.47 28.92
N ARG A 168 -6.01 -4.77 29.18
CA ARG A 168 -6.87 -5.46 28.20
C ARG A 168 -7.25 -4.56 27.02
N ASP A 169 -7.56 -3.30 27.30
CA ASP A 169 -8.06 -2.34 26.33
C ASP A 169 -7.60 -0.91 26.68
N ALA A 170 -7.99 0.04 25.84
CA ALA A 170 -7.66 1.46 26.01
C ALA A 170 -8.14 2.03 27.36
N GLU A 171 -9.34 1.66 27.82
CA GLU A 171 -9.91 2.18 29.07
C GLU A 171 -9.11 1.68 30.28
N ASP A 172 -8.74 0.40 30.28
CA ASP A 172 -7.92 -0.23 31.31
C ASP A 172 -6.53 0.41 31.43
N ALA A 173 -5.88 0.64 30.28
CA ALA A 173 -4.59 1.32 30.24
C ALA A 173 -4.68 2.76 30.74
N ASN A 174 -5.67 3.53 30.26
CA ASN A 174 -5.83 4.93 30.66
C ASN A 174 -6.13 5.06 32.15
N ARG A 175 -7.00 4.19 32.69
CA ARG A 175 -7.30 4.15 34.13
C ARG A 175 -6.04 3.88 34.95
N TYR A 176 -5.25 2.89 34.57
CA TYR A 176 -4.00 2.58 35.27
C TYR A 176 -3.05 3.78 35.32
N VAL A 177 -2.87 4.48 34.20
CA VAL A 177 -2.00 5.66 34.12
C VAL A 177 -2.57 6.82 34.94
N ALA A 178 -3.87 7.07 34.87
CA ALA A 178 -4.54 8.11 35.66
C ALA A 178 -4.42 7.85 37.17
N ASP A 179 -4.66 6.62 37.62
CA ASP A 179 -4.53 6.21 39.02
C ASP A 179 -3.07 6.33 39.50
N LEU A 180 -2.10 5.99 38.65
CA LEU A 180 -0.68 6.18 38.95
C LEU A 180 -0.34 7.66 39.10
N ALA A 181 -0.76 8.50 38.15
CA ALA A 181 -0.54 9.95 38.22
C ALA A 181 -1.16 10.55 39.50
N TYR A 182 -2.37 10.13 39.87
CA TYR A 182 -3.03 10.54 41.11
C TYR A 182 -2.24 10.12 42.36
N ARG A 183 -1.83 8.84 42.46
CA ARG A 183 -1.04 8.34 43.61
C ARG A 183 0.31 9.04 43.76
N ARG A 184 0.91 9.47 42.65
CA ARG A 184 2.17 10.23 42.64
C ARG A 184 1.99 11.73 42.88
N GLY A 185 0.74 12.20 43.00
CA GLY A 185 0.45 13.63 43.14
C GLY A 185 0.86 14.45 41.91
N ALA A 186 0.96 13.81 40.74
CA ALA A 186 1.36 14.46 39.51
C ALA A 186 0.27 15.45 39.05
N ARG A 187 0.69 16.61 38.56
CA ARG A 187 -0.12 17.65 37.92
C ARG A 187 0.33 17.92 36.49
N LEU A 188 1.61 17.68 36.20
CA LEU A 188 2.21 17.82 34.88
C LEU A 188 2.77 16.48 34.39
N VAL A 189 2.25 16.04 33.25
CA VAL A 189 2.71 14.89 32.49
C VAL A 189 3.47 15.40 31.27
N VAL A 190 4.73 15.01 31.12
CA VAL A 190 5.50 15.24 29.90
C VAL A 190 5.60 13.93 29.13
N LYS A 191 5.34 13.96 27.83
CA LYS A 191 5.34 12.73 27.05
C LYS A 191 6.07 12.84 25.72
N SER A 192 6.65 11.73 25.30
CA SER A 192 7.13 11.58 23.93
C SER A 192 5.98 11.12 23.08
N LYS A 193 6.16 11.28 21.79
CA LYS A 193 5.32 10.68 20.78
C LYS A 193 5.14 9.18 20.96
N SER A 194 3.90 8.72 20.86
CA SER A 194 3.54 7.31 20.81
C SER A 194 2.21 7.13 20.10
N MET A 195 2.19 6.30 19.05
CA MET A 195 0.92 5.97 18.40
C MET A 195 -0.05 5.23 19.34
N VAL A 196 0.46 4.58 20.40
CA VAL A 196 -0.39 3.89 21.37
C VAL A 196 -1.12 4.90 22.27
N THR A 197 -0.51 6.04 22.60
CA THR A 197 -1.23 7.08 23.36
C THR A 197 -2.31 7.76 22.51
N GLU A 198 -2.11 7.84 21.20
CA GLU A 198 -3.15 8.25 20.24
C GLU A 198 -4.25 7.17 20.11
N GLU A 199 -3.87 5.89 20.06
CA GLU A 199 -4.77 4.73 20.01
C GLU A 199 -5.70 4.68 21.21
N THR A 200 -5.20 5.01 22.40
CA THR A 200 -6.03 5.02 23.62
C THR A 200 -6.65 6.37 23.94
N HIS A 201 -6.38 7.42 23.16
CA HIS A 201 -6.78 8.80 23.47
C HIS A 201 -6.30 9.28 24.85
N LEU A 202 -5.11 8.83 25.29
CA LEU A 202 -4.62 9.01 26.65
C LEU A 202 -4.57 10.49 27.08
N ASN A 203 -4.15 11.39 26.20
CA ASN A 203 -4.04 12.82 26.53
C ASN A 203 -5.39 13.38 27.00
N HIS A 204 -6.44 13.18 26.19
CA HIS A 204 -7.78 13.65 26.51
C HIS A 204 -8.30 13.05 27.80
N THR A 205 -8.08 11.75 28.03
CA THR A 205 -8.48 11.12 29.29
C THR A 205 -7.75 11.72 30.50
N LEU A 206 -6.44 11.93 30.43
CA LEU A 206 -5.68 12.55 31.53
C LEU A 206 -6.08 14.02 31.76
N GLU A 207 -6.37 14.77 30.69
CA GLU A 207 -6.89 16.14 30.75
C GLU A 207 -8.25 16.21 31.45
N GLU A 208 -9.15 15.26 31.19
CA GLU A 208 -10.44 15.13 31.90
C GLU A 208 -10.26 14.86 33.40
N PHE A 209 -9.17 14.19 33.80
CA PHE A 209 -8.75 14.03 35.19
C PHE A 209 -8.02 15.25 35.78
N GLY A 210 -7.95 16.37 35.04
CA GLY A 210 -7.36 17.62 35.50
C GLY A 210 -5.82 17.65 35.46
N LEU A 211 -5.18 16.73 34.74
CA LEU A 211 -3.74 16.74 34.51
C LEU A 211 -3.41 17.63 33.31
N ARG A 212 -2.31 18.38 33.38
CA ARG A 212 -1.75 19.03 32.21
C ARG A 212 -0.82 18.06 31.49
N VAL A 213 -1.12 17.74 30.23
CA VAL A 213 -0.30 16.84 29.41
C VAL A 213 0.41 17.65 28.33
N VAL A 214 1.72 17.48 28.20
CA VAL A 214 2.53 18.20 27.21
C VAL A 214 3.29 17.20 26.34
N GLU A 215 3.06 17.28 25.03
CA GLU A 215 3.88 16.62 24.03
C GLU A 215 5.26 17.28 23.97
N THR A 216 6.30 16.45 23.91
CA THR A 216 7.68 16.90 23.92
C THR A 216 8.42 16.61 22.62
N ASP A 217 7.79 15.85 21.71
CA ASP A 217 8.26 15.77 20.33
C ASP A 217 7.88 17.07 19.62
N PHE A 218 8.80 17.72 18.90
CA PHE A 218 8.52 19.03 18.32
C PHE A 218 7.34 18.97 17.34
N GLY A 219 7.24 17.91 16.55
CA GLY A 219 6.14 17.71 15.62
C GLY A 219 4.81 17.48 16.34
N GLU A 220 4.78 16.57 17.32
CA GLU A 220 3.55 16.32 18.10
C GLU A 220 3.13 17.53 18.92
N TRP A 221 4.09 18.30 19.45
CA TRP A 221 3.80 19.52 20.20
C TRP A 221 3.13 20.58 19.32
N ILE A 222 3.61 20.78 18.10
CA ILE A 222 2.93 21.64 17.13
C ILE A 222 1.52 21.12 16.81
N ALA A 223 1.35 19.80 16.63
CA ALA A 223 0.03 19.20 16.39
C ALA A 223 -0.91 19.42 17.59
N GLN A 224 -0.41 19.23 18.82
CA GLN A 224 -1.14 19.46 20.06
C GLN A 224 -1.59 20.92 20.19
N LEU A 225 -0.69 21.88 19.96
CA LEU A 225 -1.01 23.32 19.98
C LEU A 225 -2.03 23.70 18.90
N ALA A 226 -2.02 23.02 17.76
CA ALA A 226 -2.99 23.21 16.69
C ALA A 226 -4.32 22.46 16.91
N HIS A 227 -4.45 21.68 17.99
CA HIS A 227 -5.58 20.78 18.26
C HIS A 227 -5.83 19.79 17.11
N GLU A 228 -4.75 19.25 16.56
CA GLU A 228 -4.76 18.30 15.44
C GLU A 228 -4.09 16.98 15.84
N ARG A 229 -4.49 15.90 15.18
CA ARG A 229 -3.82 14.60 15.30
C ARG A 229 -2.55 14.57 14.43
N PRO A 230 -1.57 13.69 14.69
CA PRO A 230 -0.46 13.46 13.77
C PRO A 230 -0.97 12.96 12.41
N SER A 231 -0.47 13.54 11.32
CA SER A 231 -0.76 13.08 9.96
C SER A 231 0.16 11.94 9.50
N HIS A 232 1.26 11.65 10.21
CA HIS A 232 2.22 10.62 9.84
C HIS A 232 2.96 10.07 11.07
N MET A 233 3.28 8.75 11.09
CA MET A 233 3.88 8.08 12.25
C MET A 233 5.30 8.52 12.61
N ILE A 234 6.08 9.08 11.67
CA ILE A 234 7.45 9.59 11.91
C ILE A 234 7.51 11.12 11.90
N SER A 235 6.89 11.78 10.92
CA SER A 235 6.78 13.24 10.82
C SER A 235 5.35 13.74 11.09
N PRO A 236 4.94 13.96 12.37
CA PRO A 236 3.55 14.25 12.76
C PRO A 236 2.88 15.37 11.96
N ILE A 237 3.64 16.41 11.63
CA ILE A 237 3.15 17.61 10.95
C ILE A 237 3.56 17.67 9.47
N ALA A 238 3.77 16.52 8.81
CA ALA A 238 4.09 16.46 7.38
C ALA A 238 3.06 17.18 6.47
N HIS A 239 1.86 17.45 6.99
CA HIS A 239 0.84 18.22 6.31
C HIS A 239 1.04 19.74 6.38
N LYS A 240 1.84 20.27 7.32
CA LYS A 240 2.09 21.70 7.51
C LYS A 240 3.39 22.15 6.87
N ASN A 241 3.42 23.39 6.39
CA ASN A 241 4.62 24.08 5.99
C ASN A 241 5.19 24.95 7.14
N ARG A 242 6.40 25.49 6.94
CA ARG A 242 7.11 26.31 7.94
C ARG A 242 6.38 27.60 8.35
N TYR A 243 5.53 28.16 7.50
CA TYR A 243 4.77 29.39 7.78
C TYR A 243 3.59 29.09 8.71
N GLU A 244 2.85 28.02 8.44
CA GLU A 244 1.79 27.52 9.33
C GLU A 244 2.34 27.17 10.72
N VAL A 245 3.56 26.62 10.81
CA VAL A 245 4.23 26.38 12.09
C VAL A 245 4.52 27.70 12.83
N GLY A 246 4.95 28.76 12.13
CA GLY A 246 5.15 30.09 12.72
C GLY A 246 3.85 30.68 13.28
N GLU A 247 2.73 30.50 12.59
CA GLU A 247 1.41 30.92 13.08
C GLU A 247 1.03 30.19 14.38
N VAL A 248 1.24 28.87 14.45
CA VAL A 248 0.99 28.08 15.67
C VAL A 248 1.88 28.53 16.84
N LEU A 249 3.11 28.98 16.57
CA LEU A 249 4.04 29.43 17.61
C LEU A 249 3.84 30.89 18.04
N THR A 250 3.09 31.69 17.29
CA THR A 250 2.87 33.12 17.59
C THR A 250 2.25 33.35 18.97
N PRO A 251 1.20 32.62 19.41
CA PRO A 251 0.66 32.73 20.77
C PRO A 251 1.67 32.33 21.85
N VAL A 252 2.52 31.32 21.56
CA VAL A 252 3.53 30.83 22.51
C VAL A 252 4.67 31.84 22.71
N ALA A 253 5.10 32.48 21.63
CA ALA A 253 6.15 33.50 21.66
C ALA A 253 5.67 34.86 22.18
N GLY A 254 4.35 35.09 22.25
CA GLY A 254 3.77 36.39 22.61
C GLY A 254 4.03 37.50 21.58
N ARG A 255 4.52 37.13 20.38
CA ARG A 255 4.81 38.03 19.26
C ARG A 255 4.66 37.28 17.94
N PRO A 256 4.44 37.98 16.80
CA PRO A 256 4.47 37.34 15.49
C PRO A 256 5.77 36.57 15.24
N VAL A 257 5.63 35.36 14.70
CA VAL A 257 6.75 34.47 14.34
C VAL A 257 6.69 34.16 12.85
N SER A 258 7.75 34.47 12.11
CA SER A 258 7.86 34.19 10.68
C SER A 258 8.30 32.74 10.44
N GLY A 259 7.75 32.11 9.41
CA GLY A 259 8.21 30.80 8.93
C GLY A 259 9.54 30.82 8.17
N GLU A 260 10.12 31.99 7.87
CA GLU A 260 11.37 32.09 7.10
C GLU A 260 12.60 31.62 7.89
N ASN A 261 12.61 31.84 9.20
CA ASN A 261 13.73 31.52 10.08
C ASN A 261 13.48 30.22 10.85
N ILE A 262 13.77 29.07 10.22
CA ILE A 262 13.62 27.75 10.84
C ILE A 262 14.38 27.63 12.19
N PRO A 263 15.63 28.13 12.33
CA PRO A 263 16.33 28.16 13.61
C PRO A 263 15.56 28.88 14.73
N GLU A 264 14.84 29.96 14.42
CA GLU A 264 14.01 30.69 15.38
C GLU A 264 12.82 29.84 15.86
N LEU A 265 12.12 29.15 14.95
CA LEU A 265 11.02 28.23 15.30
C LEU A 265 11.48 27.18 16.31
N ALA A 266 12.63 26.56 16.03
CA ALA A 266 13.24 25.57 16.91
C ALA A 266 13.71 26.17 18.24
N ALA A 267 14.21 27.41 18.25
CA ALA A 267 14.64 28.09 19.47
C ALA A 267 13.47 28.38 20.43
N ILE A 268 12.32 28.82 19.90
CA ILE A 268 11.09 29.05 20.67
C ILE A 268 10.63 27.74 21.32
N ALA A 269 10.53 26.67 20.51
CA ALA A 269 10.14 25.36 21.01
C ALA A 269 11.09 24.85 22.09
N ARG A 270 12.40 24.95 21.85
CA ARG A 270 13.43 24.53 22.81
C ARG A 270 13.35 25.30 24.12
N ALA A 271 13.13 26.61 24.07
CA ALA A 271 13.00 27.42 25.28
C ALA A 271 11.78 26.97 26.09
N LYS A 272 10.63 26.81 25.43
CA LYS A 272 9.39 26.44 26.11
C LYS A 272 9.41 25.01 26.64
N LEU A 273 9.77 24.04 25.80
CA LEU A 273 9.80 22.62 26.19
C LEU A 273 10.82 22.35 27.30
N ARG A 274 11.93 23.12 27.39
CA ARG A 274 12.89 22.99 28.50
C ARG A 274 12.26 23.24 29.87
N GLU A 275 11.39 24.24 29.99
CA GLU A 275 10.65 24.48 31.23
C GLU A 275 9.78 23.28 31.60
N GLU A 276 9.09 22.73 30.61
CA GLU A 276 8.19 21.60 30.78
C GLU A 276 8.94 20.33 31.17
N PHE A 277 10.07 20.03 30.53
CA PHE A 277 10.93 18.88 30.89
C PHE A 277 11.40 18.94 32.35
N LEU A 278 11.82 20.11 32.83
CA LEU A 278 12.32 20.28 34.20
C LEU A 278 11.20 20.26 35.25
N ALA A 279 10.00 20.70 34.88
CA ALA A 279 8.84 20.71 35.78
C ALA A 279 8.05 19.37 35.76
N GLY A 280 8.29 18.52 34.76
CA GLY A 280 7.55 17.28 34.55
C GLY A 280 7.69 16.30 35.71
N GLN A 281 6.55 15.85 36.24
CA GLN A 281 6.50 14.95 37.42
C GLN A 281 6.30 13.49 37.02
N LEU A 282 5.67 13.26 35.88
CA LEU A 282 5.47 11.93 35.29
C LEU A 282 5.84 11.99 33.81
N GLY A 283 6.76 11.12 33.40
CA GLY A 283 7.20 10.96 32.02
C GLY A 283 6.45 9.82 31.35
N ILE A 284 5.90 10.01 30.14
CA ILE A 284 5.28 8.93 29.36
C ILE A 284 6.01 8.73 28.04
N SER A 285 6.42 7.50 27.74
CA SER A 285 6.97 7.14 26.44
C SER A 285 6.24 5.96 25.79
N GLY A 286 6.49 5.78 24.49
CA GLY A 286 6.20 4.53 23.80
C GLY A 286 7.35 3.53 23.91
N ALA A 287 7.37 2.55 22.99
CA ALA A 287 8.50 1.66 22.76
C ALA A 287 8.62 1.29 21.28
N ASN A 288 9.85 1.28 20.76
CA ASN A 288 10.14 0.74 19.42
C ASN A 288 10.29 -0.78 19.46
N ALA A 289 10.88 -1.33 20.53
CA ALA A 289 10.93 -2.76 20.83
C ALA A 289 10.98 -3.01 22.34
N LEU A 290 10.57 -4.21 22.75
CA LEU A 290 10.70 -4.72 24.12
C LEU A 290 11.59 -5.96 24.06
N VAL A 291 12.70 -6.00 24.78
CA VAL A 291 13.69 -7.07 24.66
C VAL A 291 13.42 -8.15 25.70
N ALA A 292 12.96 -9.32 25.26
CA ALA A 292 12.50 -10.36 26.16
C ALA A 292 13.61 -10.92 27.06
N ASP A 293 14.86 -11.02 26.59
CA ASP A 293 15.97 -11.62 27.33
C ASP A 293 16.45 -10.84 28.56
N ASN A 294 16.25 -9.52 28.59
CA ASN A 294 16.78 -8.65 29.63
C ASN A 294 15.79 -7.59 30.14
N GLY A 295 14.57 -7.55 29.59
CA GLY A 295 13.52 -6.63 30.04
C GLY A 295 13.70 -5.19 29.58
N ALA A 296 14.66 -4.91 28.70
CA ALA A 296 14.94 -3.55 28.24
C ALA A 296 13.86 -3.04 27.27
N VAL A 297 13.56 -1.74 27.38
CA VAL A 297 12.71 -0.99 26.46
C VAL A 297 13.62 -0.21 25.50
N MET A 298 13.44 -0.42 24.20
CA MET A 298 14.17 0.31 23.17
C MET A 298 13.37 1.53 22.71
N LEU A 299 14.00 2.70 22.80
CA LEU A 299 13.50 3.99 22.33
C LEU A 299 14.38 4.48 21.18
N VAL A 300 13.73 5.02 20.15
CA VAL A 300 14.42 5.57 18.98
C VAL A 300 13.88 6.98 18.71
N THR A 301 14.76 7.99 18.77
CA THR A 301 14.40 9.40 18.55
C THR A 301 15.41 10.12 17.67
N ASN A 302 15.01 11.26 17.11
CA ASN A 302 15.88 12.16 16.34
C ASN A 302 16.27 13.42 17.11
N GLU A 303 15.65 13.69 18.25
CA GLU A 303 15.77 14.97 18.96
C GLU A 303 16.02 14.86 20.47
N GLY A 304 16.19 13.64 21.00
CA GLY A 304 16.65 13.41 22.38
C GLY A 304 15.57 13.65 23.46
N ASN A 305 14.33 13.92 23.07
CA ASN A 305 13.23 14.23 23.98
C ASN A 305 12.81 13.04 24.85
N ALA A 306 12.80 11.82 24.29
CA ALA A 306 12.41 10.62 25.03
C ALA A 306 13.41 10.31 26.16
N GLU A 307 14.68 10.65 25.99
CA GLU A 307 15.74 10.51 26.98
C GLU A 307 15.51 11.44 28.17
N LEU A 308 15.07 12.68 27.90
CA LEU A 308 14.76 13.66 28.95
C LEU A 308 13.52 13.26 29.75
N ILE A 309 12.43 12.84 29.11
CA ILE A 309 11.21 12.44 29.83
C ILE A 309 11.34 11.07 30.50
N SER A 310 12.22 10.20 30.01
CA SER A 310 12.48 8.95 30.71
C SER A 310 13.31 9.26 31.94
N SER A 311 14.38 10.06 31.83
CA SER A 311 15.39 10.19 32.89
C SER A 311 15.12 11.26 33.96
N LEU A 312 14.42 12.36 33.62
CA LEU A 312 14.21 13.46 34.55
C LEU A 312 13.11 13.18 35.58
N PRO A 313 11.88 12.77 35.18
CA PRO A 313 10.80 12.50 36.13
C PRO A 313 11.10 11.29 37.03
N ASP A 314 10.64 11.35 38.28
CA ASP A 314 10.79 10.22 39.23
C ASP A 314 9.83 9.05 38.93
N THR A 315 8.88 9.24 38.03
CA THR A 315 8.01 8.17 37.51
C THR A 315 8.02 8.20 36.00
N HIS A 316 8.47 7.10 35.38
CA HIS A 316 8.45 6.90 33.94
C HIS A 316 7.47 5.77 33.58
N VAL A 317 6.53 6.06 32.69
CA VAL A 317 5.55 5.11 32.17
C VAL A 317 5.86 4.83 30.71
N VAL A 318 6.09 3.57 30.37
CA VAL A 318 6.15 3.07 29.00
C VAL A 318 4.80 2.46 28.67
N ILE A 319 4.14 2.93 27.61
CA ILE A 319 2.90 2.32 27.10
C ILE A 319 3.12 1.81 25.68
N CYS A 320 2.90 0.52 25.48
CA CYS A 320 3.17 -0.13 24.19
C CYS A 320 2.34 -1.40 24.02
N GLY A 321 2.08 -1.75 22.76
CA GLY A 321 1.44 -3.02 22.44
C GLY A 321 2.34 -4.24 22.71
N SER A 322 1.73 -5.35 23.12
CA SER A 322 2.43 -6.61 23.41
C SER A 322 3.19 -7.19 22.21
N GLU A 323 2.79 -6.83 20.98
CA GLU A 323 3.42 -7.28 19.74
C GLU A 323 4.81 -6.68 19.51
N LYS A 324 5.23 -5.69 20.31
CA LYS A 324 6.53 -5.02 20.21
C LYS A 324 7.71 -5.84 20.70
N ILE A 325 7.47 -7.00 21.29
CA ILE A 325 8.52 -7.86 21.83
C ILE A 325 9.44 -8.39 20.71
N VAL A 326 10.73 -8.44 21.02
CA VAL A 326 11.78 -9.14 20.28
C VAL A 326 12.54 -10.08 21.24
N PRO A 327 13.03 -11.24 20.77
CA PRO A 327 13.66 -12.22 21.66
C PRO A 327 14.92 -11.69 22.35
N THR A 328 15.82 -11.07 21.57
CA THR A 328 17.15 -10.70 22.04
C THR A 328 17.54 -9.26 21.72
N MET A 329 18.59 -8.76 22.38
CA MET A 329 19.19 -7.47 22.06
C MET A 329 19.69 -7.40 20.60
N ALA A 330 20.23 -8.50 20.07
CA ALA A 330 20.67 -8.57 18.68
C ALA A 330 19.52 -8.37 17.69
N ASP A 331 18.33 -8.89 18.02
CA ASP A 331 17.11 -8.69 17.22
C ASP A 331 16.62 -7.24 17.27
N ALA A 332 16.74 -6.59 18.45
CA ALA A 332 16.43 -5.17 18.60
C ALA A 332 17.36 -4.31 17.71
N VAL A 333 18.67 -4.60 17.70
CA VAL A 333 19.64 -3.92 16.82
C VAL A 333 19.35 -4.19 15.35
N ALA A 334 18.99 -5.42 14.97
CA ALA A 334 18.56 -5.74 13.61
C ALA A 334 17.32 -4.94 13.19
N GLN A 335 16.37 -4.75 14.11
CA GLN A 335 15.20 -3.90 13.88
C GLN A 335 15.60 -2.43 13.65
N VAL A 336 16.54 -1.88 14.41
CA VAL A 336 17.02 -0.49 14.25
C VAL A 336 17.63 -0.26 12.87
N ARG A 337 18.43 -1.21 12.36
CA ARG A 337 19.06 -1.13 11.03
C ARG A 337 18.04 -0.95 9.91
N LEU A 338 16.89 -1.60 10.03
CA LEU A 338 15.78 -1.49 9.08
C LEU A 338 14.89 -0.28 9.33
N LEU A 339 14.66 0.09 10.60
CA LEU A 339 13.75 1.17 10.99
C LEU A 339 14.20 2.51 10.40
N GLY A 340 15.45 2.92 10.63
CA GLY A 340 16.00 4.19 10.15
C GLY A 340 15.99 4.28 8.62
N ARG A 341 16.54 3.25 7.96
CA ARG A 341 16.64 3.21 6.49
C ARG A 341 15.28 3.22 5.81
N SER A 342 14.32 2.45 6.35
CA SER A 342 12.98 2.37 5.76
C SER A 342 12.14 3.61 6.05
N GLY A 343 12.28 4.20 7.24
CA GLY A 343 11.41 5.28 7.69
C GLY A 343 11.87 6.67 7.27
N THR A 344 13.12 7.02 7.57
CA THR A 344 13.70 8.35 7.33
C THR A 344 14.78 8.34 6.26
N GLY A 345 15.21 7.18 5.77
CA GLY A 345 16.35 7.08 4.86
C GLY A 345 17.69 7.35 5.56
N GLN A 346 17.76 7.18 6.88
CA GLN A 346 19.00 7.31 7.65
C GLN A 346 19.61 5.92 7.89
N GLY A 347 20.94 5.79 7.82
CA GLY A 347 21.62 4.51 8.12
C GLY A 347 21.36 4.01 9.55
N ILE A 348 21.28 4.94 10.50
CA ILE A 348 20.75 4.75 11.86
C ILE A 348 20.20 6.11 12.31
N THR A 349 19.22 6.11 13.20
CA THR A 349 18.65 7.33 13.80
C THR A 349 19.64 7.99 14.77
N VAL A 350 19.36 9.23 15.19
CA VAL A 350 20.30 10.02 16.02
C VAL A 350 20.47 9.44 17.42
N TYR A 351 19.37 9.05 18.07
CA TYR A 351 19.39 8.45 19.40
C TYR A 351 18.72 7.07 19.37
N THR A 352 19.39 6.09 19.96
CA THR A 352 18.87 4.74 20.22
C THR A 352 19.18 4.41 21.67
N THR A 353 18.16 4.41 22.51
CA THR A 353 18.29 4.31 23.97
C THR A 353 17.63 3.03 24.46
N PHE A 354 18.31 2.31 25.35
CA PHE A 354 17.76 1.12 26.02
C PHE A 354 17.57 1.42 27.49
N VAL A 355 16.33 1.33 27.97
CA VAL A 355 15.95 1.57 29.37
C VAL A 355 15.63 0.24 30.03
N ALA A 356 16.37 -0.14 31.06
CA ALA A 356 16.17 -1.38 31.81
C ALA A 356 15.93 -1.05 33.30
N GLY A 357 14.67 -0.81 33.66
CA GLY A 357 14.28 -0.46 35.02
C GLY A 357 14.73 0.94 35.47
N PRO A 358 14.54 1.27 36.77
CA PRO A 358 14.94 2.56 37.34
C PRO A 358 16.47 2.66 37.47
N ASP A 359 17.02 3.84 37.19
CA ASP A 359 18.46 4.12 37.22
C ASP A 359 18.96 4.78 38.52
N ARG A 360 18.05 5.19 39.40
CA ARG A 360 18.36 5.84 40.68
C ARG A 360 17.35 5.46 41.78
N PRO A 361 17.75 5.49 43.06
CA PRO A 361 16.83 5.23 44.17
C PRO A 361 15.62 6.15 44.16
N GLY A 362 14.44 5.61 44.47
CA GLY A 362 13.17 6.36 44.53
C GLY A 362 12.50 6.61 43.18
N ARG A 363 13.18 6.34 42.05
CA ARG A 363 12.56 6.38 40.73
C ARG A 363 11.81 5.07 40.45
N GLU A 364 10.68 5.19 39.74
CA GLU A 364 9.87 4.06 39.31
C GLU A 364 9.71 4.03 37.79
N VAL A 365 9.76 2.81 37.23
CA VAL A 365 9.50 2.55 35.81
C VAL A 365 8.32 1.60 35.71
N HIS A 366 7.25 2.04 35.06
CA HIS A 366 6.05 1.26 34.80
C HIS A 366 5.96 0.92 33.32
N ILE A 367 5.71 -0.33 32.98
CA ILE A 367 5.54 -0.79 31.60
C ILE A 367 4.12 -1.34 31.45
N VAL A 368 3.30 -0.61 30.70
CA VAL A 368 1.92 -0.96 30.35
C VAL A 368 1.91 -1.68 29.00
N LEU A 369 1.73 -3.00 29.04
CA LEU A 369 1.57 -3.86 27.87
C LEU A 369 0.09 -3.88 27.47
N LEU A 370 -0.22 -3.30 26.32
CA LEU A 370 -1.58 -3.15 25.82
C LEU A 370 -1.95 -4.27 24.84
N ASP A 371 -3.10 -4.92 25.05
CA ASP A 371 -3.71 -5.79 24.04
C ASP A 371 -4.57 -4.99 23.05
N ASN A 372 -5.70 -4.42 23.48
CA ASN A 372 -6.60 -3.59 22.68
C ASN A 372 -6.91 -4.18 21.27
N GLY A 373 -7.24 -5.47 21.20
CA GLY A 373 -7.59 -6.16 19.95
C GLY A 373 -6.42 -6.85 19.25
N ARG A 374 -5.20 -6.83 19.84
CA ARG A 374 -4.04 -7.57 19.30
C ARG A 374 -4.20 -9.07 19.39
N SER A 375 -4.79 -9.58 20.46
CA SER A 375 -5.13 -11.00 20.59
C SER A 375 -6.15 -11.45 19.55
N GLU A 376 -7.15 -10.61 19.23
CA GLU A 376 -8.10 -10.88 18.13
C GLU A 376 -7.37 -10.92 16.78
N MET A 377 -6.57 -9.90 16.46
CA MET A 377 -5.76 -9.86 15.23
C MET A 377 -4.84 -11.07 15.09
N LYS A 378 -4.25 -11.55 16.19
CA LYS A 378 -3.39 -12.72 16.21
C LYS A 378 -4.16 -14.01 15.92
N SER A 379 -5.41 -14.10 16.37
CA SER A 379 -6.28 -15.28 16.20
C SER A 379 -6.84 -15.42 14.78
N GLU A 380 -6.84 -14.34 14.00
CA GLU A 380 -7.24 -14.35 12.61
C GLU A 380 -6.00 -14.51 11.70
N ASP A 381 -5.85 -15.68 11.06
CA ASP A 381 -4.73 -15.98 10.14
C ASP A 381 -4.57 -14.91 9.04
N ASP A 382 -5.67 -14.30 8.63
CA ASP A 382 -5.67 -13.22 7.64
C ASP A 382 -4.93 -11.98 8.13
N PHE A 383 -4.89 -11.72 9.44
CA PHE A 383 -4.45 -10.45 10.02
C PHE A 383 -3.16 -10.53 10.84
N VAL A 384 -2.76 -11.71 11.31
CA VAL A 384 -1.59 -11.90 12.21
C VAL A 384 -0.30 -11.21 11.72
N ASP A 385 -0.06 -11.18 10.40
CA ASP A 385 1.13 -10.57 9.82
C ASP A 385 1.31 -9.08 10.19
N VAL A 386 0.22 -8.32 10.39
CA VAL A 386 0.27 -6.88 10.65
C VAL A 386 0.96 -6.57 11.99
N LEU A 387 0.92 -7.52 12.93
CA LEU A 387 1.53 -7.42 14.25
C LEU A 387 3.06 -7.40 14.19
N ARG A 388 3.67 -7.73 13.05
CA ARG A 388 5.12 -7.56 12.84
C ARG A 388 5.55 -6.09 12.74
N CYS A 389 4.62 -5.16 12.58
CA CYS A 389 4.90 -3.79 12.20
C CYS A 389 5.83 -3.05 13.18
N ILE A 390 6.94 -2.53 12.64
CA ILE A 390 7.91 -1.72 13.39
C ILE A 390 7.62 -0.21 13.33
N ARG A 391 6.46 0.19 12.76
CA ARG A 391 5.97 1.58 12.66
C ARG A 391 6.91 2.54 11.92
N CYS A 392 7.59 2.05 10.87
CA CYS A 392 8.50 2.87 10.06
C CYS A 392 7.82 3.87 9.11
N GLY A 393 6.50 3.79 8.87
CA GLY A 393 5.80 4.73 7.97
C GLY A 393 6.10 4.56 6.46
N ALA A 394 7.02 3.69 6.05
CA ALA A 394 7.37 3.47 4.63
C ALA A 394 6.15 3.18 3.73
N CYS A 395 5.15 2.47 4.26
CA CYS A 395 3.92 2.17 3.55
C CYS A 395 3.05 3.41 3.26
N ALA A 396 3.15 4.47 4.06
CA ALA A 396 2.50 5.75 3.79
C ALA A 396 3.27 6.51 2.70
N ASN A 397 4.60 6.57 2.84
CA ASN A 397 5.47 7.31 1.92
C ASN A 397 5.40 6.78 0.49
N VAL A 398 5.29 5.47 0.29
CA VAL A 398 5.19 4.89 -1.06
C VAL A 398 3.78 5.00 -1.67
N CYS A 399 2.74 5.30 -0.87
CA CYS A 399 1.34 5.16 -1.25
C CYS A 399 0.82 6.40 -2.03
N PRO A 400 0.38 6.27 -3.31
CA PRO A 400 -0.06 7.43 -4.08
C PRO A 400 -1.32 8.12 -3.55
N PRO A 401 -2.41 7.41 -3.15
CA PRO A 401 -3.55 8.05 -2.51
C PRO A 401 -3.20 8.79 -1.21
N TYR A 402 -2.27 8.26 -0.41
CA TYR A 402 -1.81 8.94 0.81
C TYR A 402 -1.20 10.32 0.48
N GLN A 403 -0.47 10.45 -0.63
CA GLN A 403 0.10 11.74 -1.06
C GLN A 403 -0.96 12.78 -1.47
N VAL A 404 -2.21 12.36 -1.67
CA VAL A 404 -3.32 13.23 -2.03
C VAL A 404 -4.14 13.65 -0.80
N VAL A 405 -4.39 12.72 0.12
CA VAL A 405 -5.33 12.95 1.24
C VAL A 405 -4.67 13.00 2.62
N GLY A 406 -3.40 12.59 2.75
CA GLY A 406 -2.67 12.54 4.02
C GLY A 406 -3.18 11.50 5.01
N GLY A 407 -2.49 11.37 6.15
CA GLY A 407 -2.80 10.34 7.15
C GLY A 407 -4.01 10.64 8.02
N HIS A 408 -4.50 11.89 8.04
CA HIS A 408 -5.79 12.19 8.68
C HIS A 408 -6.96 11.51 7.97
N VAL A 409 -6.78 11.04 6.73
CA VAL A 409 -7.84 10.41 5.92
C VAL A 409 -7.47 8.97 5.54
N PHE A 410 -6.20 8.73 5.17
CA PHE A 410 -5.68 7.42 4.83
C PHE A 410 -5.26 6.66 6.10
N GLY A 411 -6.29 6.13 6.78
CA GLY A 411 -6.20 5.58 8.13
C GLY A 411 -7.27 6.18 9.04
N TYR A 412 -7.15 5.91 10.33
CA TYR A 412 -7.99 6.55 11.36
C TYR A 412 -7.11 7.18 12.44
N ILE A 413 -6.55 6.38 13.34
CA ILE A 413 -5.51 6.81 14.28
C ILE A 413 -4.14 6.46 13.72
N TYR A 414 -3.92 5.17 13.44
CA TYR A 414 -2.77 4.75 12.66
C TYR A 414 -2.91 5.20 11.22
N THR A 415 -1.80 5.67 10.64
CA THR A 415 -1.75 6.22 9.27
C THR A 415 -1.14 5.23 8.29
N GLY A 416 -1.31 5.47 6.99
CA GLY A 416 -0.75 4.60 5.94
C GLY A 416 -1.46 3.24 5.86
N ALA A 417 -0.89 2.33 5.08
CA ALA A 417 -1.53 1.03 4.81
C ALA A 417 -1.73 0.17 6.07
N VAL A 418 -0.82 0.27 7.06
CA VAL A 418 -0.98 -0.41 8.35
C VAL A 418 -2.22 0.08 9.09
N GLY A 419 -2.50 1.38 9.06
CA GLY A 419 -3.70 1.93 9.67
C GLY A 419 -4.99 1.44 9.04
N LEU A 420 -5.00 1.17 7.73
CA LEU A 420 -6.16 0.57 7.06
C LEU A 420 -6.45 -0.85 7.54
N VAL A 421 -5.43 -1.58 8.00
CA VAL A 421 -5.55 -2.96 8.48
C VAL A 421 -5.92 -3.02 9.96
N THR A 422 -5.33 -2.16 10.80
CA THR A 422 -5.51 -2.25 12.26
C THR A 422 -6.75 -1.53 12.79
N THR A 423 -7.31 -0.57 12.05
CA THR A 423 -8.48 0.21 12.47
C THR A 423 -9.70 -0.64 12.89
N PRO A 424 -10.10 -1.70 12.17
CA PRO A 424 -11.23 -2.54 12.57
C PRO A 424 -11.10 -3.13 13.98
N PHE A 425 -9.88 -3.41 14.43
CA PHE A 425 -9.60 -4.08 15.69
C PHE A 425 -9.47 -3.08 16.85
N HIS A 426 -8.80 -1.95 16.61
CA HIS A 426 -8.60 -0.94 17.67
C HIS A 426 -9.78 0.03 17.83
N HIS A 427 -10.51 0.30 16.74
CA HIS A 427 -11.50 1.38 16.69
C HIS A 427 -12.81 0.98 15.98
N GLY A 428 -13.02 -0.31 15.72
CA GLY A 428 -14.23 -0.82 15.11
C GLY A 428 -14.26 -0.70 13.58
N THR A 429 -15.07 -1.57 12.97
CA THR A 429 -15.24 -1.71 11.52
C THR A 429 -15.92 -0.49 10.90
N GLU A 430 -16.71 0.26 11.67
CA GLU A 430 -17.35 1.51 11.26
C GLU A 430 -16.36 2.63 10.94
N ASN A 431 -15.23 2.69 11.66
CA ASN A 431 -14.19 3.70 11.43
C ASN A 431 -13.21 3.26 10.33
N ALA A 432 -13.15 1.96 10.04
CA ALA A 432 -12.44 1.43 8.88
C ALA A 432 -13.24 1.61 7.58
N ALA A 433 -14.57 1.68 7.67
CA ALA A 433 -15.45 1.93 6.53
C ALA A 433 -15.26 3.35 5.98
N GLY A 434 -14.79 3.45 4.74
CA GLY A 434 -14.33 4.71 4.15
C GLY A 434 -12.82 4.66 3.92
N PRO A 435 -11.97 4.78 4.96
CA PRO A 435 -10.52 4.77 4.79
C PRO A 435 -9.96 3.60 3.98
N GLN A 436 -10.43 2.36 4.22
CA GLN A 436 -9.94 1.18 3.48
C GLN A 436 -10.17 1.30 1.96
N SER A 437 -11.24 2.01 1.57
CA SER A 437 -11.65 2.11 0.16
C SER A 437 -10.71 3.01 -0.64
N LEU A 438 -9.81 3.73 0.05
CA LEU A 438 -8.79 4.56 -0.58
C LEU A 438 -7.60 3.76 -1.11
N CYS A 439 -7.48 2.47 -0.76
CA CYS A 439 -6.44 1.62 -1.34
C CYS A 439 -6.71 1.34 -2.83
N VAL A 440 -5.72 1.59 -3.68
CA VAL A 440 -5.79 1.31 -5.12
C VAL A 440 -5.31 -0.10 -5.51
N SER A 441 -5.04 -0.98 -4.53
CA SER A 441 -4.53 -2.35 -4.71
C SER A 441 -3.24 -2.44 -5.58
N CYS A 442 -2.35 -1.44 -5.49
CA CYS A 442 -1.15 -1.36 -6.35
C CYS A 442 0.08 -2.14 -5.85
N ASN A 443 0.00 -2.74 -4.66
CA ASN A 443 1.05 -3.55 -4.01
C ASN A 443 2.37 -2.84 -3.65
N ALA A 444 2.51 -1.54 -3.89
CA ALA A 444 3.74 -0.80 -3.59
C ALA A 444 4.16 -0.88 -2.11
N CYS A 445 3.20 -0.84 -1.17
CA CYS A 445 3.49 -0.93 0.27
C CYS A 445 4.11 -2.27 0.69
N ALA A 446 3.84 -3.36 -0.02
CA ALA A 446 4.45 -4.65 0.26
C ALA A 446 5.93 -4.69 -0.17
N THR A 447 6.32 -3.96 -1.22
CA THR A 447 7.71 -3.92 -1.71
C THR A 447 8.66 -3.20 -0.75
N VAL A 448 8.17 -2.19 -0.02
CA VAL A 448 8.99 -1.37 0.89
C VAL A 448 8.89 -1.78 2.35
N CYS A 449 8.06 -2.78 2.68
CA CYS A 449 7.83 -3.19 4.07
C CYS A 449 9.04 -3.97 4.62
N PRO A 450 9.75 -3.46 5.65
CA PRO A 450 10.95 -4.10 6.19
C PRO A 450 10.68 -5.39 6.98
N VAL A 451 9.40 -5.72 7.19
CA VAL A 451 8.96 -6.89 7.96
C VAL A 451 7.96 -7.75 7.18
N ALA A 452 7.98 -7.64 5.85
CA ALA A 452 7.28 -8.52 4.91
C ALA A 452 5.76 -8.70 5.16
N ILE A 453 5.08 -7.66 5.64
CA ILE A 453 3.62 -7.68 5.85
C ILE A 453 2.92 -7.62 4.48
N PRO A 454 2.01 -8.56 4.16
CA PRO A 454 1.23 -8.54 2.93
C PRO A 454 0.07 -7.53 3.02
N LEU A 455 0.39 -6.25 3.26
CA LEU A 455 -0.57 -5.17 3.49
C LEU A 455 -1.68 -5.09 2.43
N PRO A 456 -1.41 -5.23 1.10
CA PRO A 456 -2.46 -5.20 0.09
C PRO A 456 -3.53 -6.28 0.32
N ARG A 457 -3.11 -7.53 0.56
CA ARG A 457 -4.01 -8.67 0.86
C ARG A 457 -4.86 -8.37 2.09
N GLN A 458 -4.23 -7.98 3.19
CA GLN A 458 -4.94 -7.71 4.45
C GLN A 458 -5.93 -6.55 4.32
N ILE A 459 -5.66 -5.55 3.48
CA ILE A 459 -6.63 -4.47 3.21
C ILE A 459 -7.86 -5.01 2.45
N LEU A 460 -7.68 -5.97 1.54
CA LEU A 460 -8.80 -6.67 0.89
C LEU A 460 -9.58 -7.54 1.88
N ASP A 461 -8.90 -8.16 2.85
CA ASP A 461 -9.57 -8.87 3.94
C ASP A 461 -10.36 -7.90 4.85
N VAL A 462 -9.86 -6.69 5.10
CA VAL A 462 -10.63 -5.61 5.77
C VAL A 462 -11.85 -5.21 4.94
N ARG A 463 -11.73 -5.08 3.61
CA ARG A 463 -12.88 -4.82 2.73
C ARG A 463 -13.97 -5.86 2.90
N ARG A 464 -13.59 -7.14 2.95
CA ARG A 464 -14.51 -8.25 3.20
C ARG A 464 -15.18 -8.12 4.57
N LYS A 465 -14.44 -7.81 5.64
CA LYS A 465 -14.99 -7.61 7.00
C LYS A 465 -15.99 -6.43 7.00
N VAL A 466 -15.62 -5.30 6.38
CA VAL A 466 -16.51 -4.14 6.22
C VAL A 466 -17.75 -4.48 5.39
N VAL A 467 -17.64 -5.22 4.28
CA VAL A 467 -18.80 -5.58 3.45
C VAL A 467 -19.72 -6.59 4.15
N ALA A 468 -19.18 -7.53 4.92
CA ALA A 468 -19.98 -8.44 5.73
C ALA A 468 -20.86 -7.67 6.75
N GLU A 469 -20.36 -6.54 7.27
CA GLU A 469 -21.05 -5.73 8.28
C GLU A 469 -21.80 -4.49 7.75
N ALA A 470 -21.38 -3.88 6.64
CA ALA A 470 -22.06 -2.72 6.07
C ALA A 470 -22.95 -3.09 4.89
N GLY A 471 -22.68 -4.24 4.26
CA GLY A 471 -23.16 -4.57 2.93
C GLY A 471 -22.46 -3.75 1.85
N LEU A 472 -22.59 -4.20 0.60
CA LEU A 472 -22.21 -3.37 -0.54
C LEU A 472 -23.23 -2.25 -0.78
N PRO A 473 -22.77 -1.07 -1.25
CA PRO A 473 -23.66 -0.09 -1.85
C PRO A 473 -24.55 -0.72 -2.91
N TRP A 474 -25.82 -0.29 -2.96
CA TRP A 474 -26.85 -0.96 -3.78
C TRP A 474 -26.45 -1.03 -5.27
N TYR A 475 -25.81 0.01 -5.79
CA TYR A 475 -25.38 0.09 -7.19
C TYR A 475 -24.24 -0.89 -7.50
N LYS A 476 -23.26 -1.06 -6.59
CA LYS A 476 -22.20 -2.07 -6.73
C LYS A 476 -22.79 -3.48 -6.68
N ARG A 477 -23.67 -3.74 -5.72
CA ARG A 477 -24.36 -5.02 -5.58
C ARG A 477 -25.14 -5.37 -6.86
N ALA A 478 -25.92 -4.43 -7.40
CA ALA A 478 -26.67 -4.64 -8.64
C ALA A 478 -25.74 -4.89 -9.84
N THR A 479 -24.68 -4.09 -9.97
CA THR A 479 -23.71 -4.21 -11.06
C THR A 479 -22.99 -5.55 -11.01
N LEU A 480 -22.49 -5.97 -9.84
CA LEU A 480 -21.78 -7.24 -9.68
C LEU A 480 -22.72 -8.45 -9.85
N ALA A 481 -23.97 -8.37 -9.40
CA ALA A 481 -24.96 -9.43 -9.61
C ALA A 481 -25.35 -9.62 -11.09
N ILE A 482 -25.31 -8.54 -11.89
CA ILE A 482 -25.43 -8.65 -13.35
C ILE A 482 -24.14 -9.21 -13.94
N TRP A 483 -23.00 -8.68 -13.52
CA TRP A 483 -21.69 -9.03 -14.06
C TRP A 483 -21.33 -10.49 -13.81
N GLU A 484 -21.69 -11.08 -12.67
CA GLU A 484 -21.40 -12.49 -12.37
C GLU A 484 -22.13 -13.49 -13.27
N ARG A 485 -23.14 -13.03 -14.04
CA ARG A 485 -23.96 -13.87 -14.90
C ARG A 485 -23.58 -13.59 -16.36
N PRO A 486 -22.77 -14.44 -17.02
CA PRO A 486 -22.20 -14.13 -18.33
C PRO A 486 -23.23 -13.76 -19.40
N ALA A 487 -24.33 -14.52 -19.50
CA ALA A 487 -25.38 -14.26 -20.49
C ALA A 487 -26.14 -12.95 -20.22
N LEU A 488 -26.43 -12.65 -18.96
CA LEU A 488 -27.12 -11.41 -18.58
C LEU A 488 -26.23 -10.19 -18.79
N PHE A 489 -24.95 -10.28 -18.40
CA PHE A 489 -23.97 -9.23 -18.66
C PHE A 489 -23.77 -9.01 -20.15
N ASP A 490 -23.70 -10.07 -20.96
CA ASP A 490 -23.58 -9.95 -22.42
C ASP A 490 -24.77 -9.20 -23.03
N ALA A 491 -26.00 -9.58 -22.67
CA ALA A 491 -27.19 -8.90 -23.13
C ALA A 491 -27.21 -7.42 -22.71
N ALA A 492 -26.86 -7.13 -21.44
CA ALA A 492 -26.80 -5.77 -20.93
C ALA A 492 -25.72 -4.92 -21.62
N ALA A 493 -24.52 -5.48 -21.85
CA ALA A 493 -23.43 -4.79 -22.53
C ALA A 493 -23.76 -4.50 -24.00
N ARG A 494 -24.39 -5.45 -24.72
CA ARG A 494 -24.84 -5.23 -26.11
C ARG A 494 -25.94 -4.19 -26.23
N LEU A 495 -26.86 -4.15 -25.26
CA LEU A 495 -27.86 -3.10 -25.21
C LEU A 495 -27.19 -1.75 -24.94
N GLY A 496 -26.29 -1.69 -23.94
CA GLY A 496 -25.53 -0.51 -23.61
C GLY A 496 -24.71 0.02 -24.78
N SER A 497 -24.05 -0.85 -25.55
CA SER A 497 -23.23 -0.44 -26.70
C SER A 497 -24.03 0.21 -27.83
N LYS A 498 -25.32 -0.15 -27.98
CA LYS A 498 -26.25 0.50 -28.92
C LYS A 498 -26.80 1.82 -28.38
N LEU A 499 -27.20 1.84 -27.10
CA LEU A 499 -27.78 3.02 -26.46
C LEU A 499 -26.80 4.19 -26.33
N GLN A 500 -25.49 3.90 -26.21
CA GLN A 500 -24.47 4.92 -26.07
C GLN A 500 -24.06 5.60 -27.39
N LEU A 501 -24.37 5.02 -28.57
CA LEU A 501 -23.88 5.48 -29.88
C LEU A 501 -24.05 6.99 -30.15
N PRO A 502 -25.15 7.64 -29.74
CA PRO A 502 -25.28 9.10 -29.92
C PRO A 502 -24.21 9.92 -29.19
N PHE A 503 -23.60 9.33 -28.16
CA PHE A 503 -22.66 9.97 -27.25
C PHE A 503 -21.20 9.57 -27.47
N THR A 504 -20.93 8.62 -28.37
CA THR A 504 -19.59 8.08 -28.62
C THR A 504 -18.80 8.89 -29.66
N SER A 505 -17.51 9.10 -29.38
CA SER A 505 -16.47 9.56 -30.33
C SER A 505 -15.19 8.80 -29.99
N ASP A 506 -14.50 8.23 -30.99
CA ASP A 506 -13.17 7.62 -30.83
C ASP A 506 -13.07 6.58 -29.69
N GLY A 507 -14.10 5.72 -29.55
CA GLY A 507 -14.15 4.70 -28.50
C GLY A 507 -14.39 5.24 -27.08
N LEU A 508 -14.72 6.52 -26.94
CA LEU A 508 -14.99 7.20 -25.67
C LEU A 508 -16.38 7.84 -25.68
N LEU A 509 -16.95 8.08 -24.49
CA LEU A 509 -18.23 8.78 -24.32
C LEU A 509 -18.05 10.30 -24.29
N GLY A 510 -17.45 10.85 -25.36
CA GLY A 510 -17.00 12.24 -25.45
C GLY A 510 -18.11 13.30 -25.42
N ARG A 511 -19.36 12.94 -25.73
CA ARG A 511 -20.49 13.89 -25.79
C ARG A 511 -21.43 13.82 -24.57
N LEU A 512 -21.05 13.06 -23.55
CA LEU A 512 -21.85 12.93 -22.33
C LEU A 512 -21.69 14.21 -21.47
N PRO A 513 -22.78 14.92 -21.09
CA PRO A 513 -22.68 16.05 -20.16
C PRO A 513 -22.31 15.55 -18.76
N LEU A 514 -21.02 15.56 -18.45
CA LEU A 514 -20.51 15.17 -17.15
C LEU A 514 -20.46 16.37 -16.20
N PRO A 515 -20.76 16.18 -14.91
CA PRO A 515 -20.45 17.17 -13.89
C PRO A 515 -18.96 17.53 -13.92
N GLU A 516 -18.62 18.79 -13.61
CA GLU A 516 -17.23 19.28 -13.61
C GLU A 516 -16.29 18.40 -12.77
N SER A 517 -16.78 17.84 -11.67
CA SER A 517 -16.04 16.94 -10.78
C SER A 517 -15.60 15.62 -11.43
N LEU A 518 -16.23 15.24 -12.56
CA LEU A 518 -15.94 14.04 -13.35
C LEU A 518 -15.38 14.37 -14.75
N ALA A 519 -15.40 15.65 -15.16
CA ALA A 519 -14.96 16.09 -16.48
C ALA A 519 -13.46 15.88 -16.75
N TRP A 520 -12.65 15.61 -15.72
CA TRP A 520 -11.22 15.31 -15.86
C TRP A 520 -10.92 13.97 -16.55
N ARG A 521 -11.94 13.12 -16.76
CA ARG A 521 -11.80 11.85 -17.47
C ARG A 521 -13.04 11.56 -18.31
N THR A 522 -12.84 11.37 -19.59
CA THR A 522 -13.88 10.86 -20.49
C THR A 522 -14.07 9.35 -20.27
N PRO A 523 -15.29 8.88 -19.97
CA PRO A 523 -15.55 7.46 -19.77
C PRO A 523 -15.31 6.66 -21.07
N PRO A 524 -14.86 5.40 -20.97
CA PRO A 524 -14.80 4.51 -22.13
C PRO A 524 -16.20 4.21 -22.69
N ALA A 525 -16.27 4.02 -24.00
CA ALA A 525 -17.43 3.43 -24.66
C ALA A 525 -17.32 1.91 -24.70
N LEU A 526 -18.46 1.22 -24.70
CA LEU A 526 -18.52 -0.21 -25.00
C LEU A 526 -18.27 -0.45 -26.50
N ALA A 527 -17.61 -1.53 -26.86
CA ALA A 527 -17.42 -1.91 -28.25
C ALA A 527 -18.75 -2.32 -28.90
N SER A 528 -18.98 -1.89 -30.14
CA SER A 528 -20.10 -2.36 -30.97
C SER A 528 -19.95 -3.84 -31.31
N GLN A 529 -18.71 -4.26 -31.58
CA GLN A 529 -18.31 -5.65 -31.80
C GLN A 529 -17.28 -6.06 -30.74
N PRO A 530 -17.68 -6.78 -29.68
CA PRO A 530 -16.75 -7.22 -28.64
C PRO A 530 -15.77 -8.30 -29.15
N ALA A 531 -14.64 -8.46 -28.47
CA ALA A 531 -13.60 -9.42 -28.89
C ALA A 531 -14.12 -10.86 -28.92
N ARG A 532 -15.01 -11.22 -27.97
CA ARG A 532 -15.58 -12.58 -27.91
C ARG A 532 -16.27 -13.03 -29.18
N ASP A 533 -16.91 -12.11 -29.92
CA ASP A 533 -17.64 -12.45 -31.15
C ASP A 533 -16.69 -12.89 -32.28
N ARG A 534 -15.44 -12.42 -32.22
CA ARG A 534 -14.41 -12.66 -33.24
C ARG A 534 -13.43 -13.75 -32.85
N LEU A 535 -13.21 -13.96 -31.55
CA LEU A 535 -12.09 -14.77 -31.06
C LEU A 535 -12.53 -16.00 -30.28
N VAL A 536 -13.54 -15.93 -29.42
CA VAL A 536 -13.89 -17.03 -28.49
C VAL A 536 -14.38 -18.26 -29.26
N GLY A 537 -13.95 -19.45 -28.81
CA GLY A 537 -14.25 -20.74 -29.44
C GLY A 537 -13.40 -21.03 -30.68
N ARG A 538 -12.50 -20.12 -31.05
CA ARG A 538 -11.65 -20.29 -32.24
C ARG A 538 -10.24 -20.72 -31.86
N THR A 539 -9.60 -21.39 -32.81
CA THR A 539 -8.17 -21.69 -32.78
C THR A 539 -7.51 -21.06 -33.98
N PHE A 540 -6.33 -20.48 -33.77
CA PHE A 540 -5.57 -19.77 -34.78
C PHE A 540 -4.20 -20.42 -34.93
N ASP A 541 -3.86 -20.76 -36.16
CA ASP A 541 -2.55 -21.32 -36.48
C ASP A 541 -1.45 -20.25 -36.46
N PRO A 542 -0.19 -20.65 -36.20
CA PRO A 542 0.96 -19.76 -36.28
C PRO A 542 1.03 -19.01 -37.61
N THR A 543 1.52 -17.77 -37.59
CA THR A 543 1.69 -16.99 -38.83
C THR A 543 2.91 -17.53 -39.60
N PRO A 544 2.74 -18.01 -40.85
CA PRO A 544 3.85 -18.52 -41.64
C PRO A 544 4.89 -17.44 -41.92
N ASN A 545 6.18 -17.81 -41.90
CA ASN A 545 7.31 -16.91 -42.24
C ASN A 545 7.33 -15.57 -41.47
N SER A 546 6.74 -15.52 -40.28
CA SER A 546 6.78 -14.34 -39.43
C SER A 546 8.21 -14.01 -39.01
N PRO A 547 8.61 -12.72 -38.96
CA PRO A 547 9.91 -12.30 -38.44
C PRO A 547 10.09 -12.65 -36.95
N LEU A 548 8.99 -12.87 -36.22
CA LEU A 548 9.00 -13.34 -34.83
C LEU A 548 8.93 -14.88 -34.72
N GLY A 549 8.83 -15.61 -35.82
CA GLY A 549 8.45 -17.04 -35.84
C GLY A 549 9.51 -18.01 -35.33
N GLU A 550 10.80 -17.66 -35.42
CA GLU A 550 11.90 -18.41 -34.80
C GLU A 550 12.07 -18.02 -33.34
N SER A 551 11.01 -18.20 -32.55
CA SER A 551 11.00 -17.96 -31.11
C SER A 551 10.80 -19.26 -30.32
N GLY A 552 11.04 -19.22 -29.01
CA GLY A 552 10.76 -20.32 -28.10
C GLY A 552 9.27 -20.69 -27.98
N ALA A 553 8.37 -19.89 -28.57
CA ALA A 553 6.93 -20.21 -28.64
C ALA A 553 6.57 -21.12 -29.82
N LYS A 554 7.51 -21.38 -30.74
CA LYS A 554 7.30 -22.23 -31.92
C LYS A 554 6.88 -23.64 -31.51
N GLY A 555 5.71 -24.06 -31.98
CA GLY A 555 5.14 -25.39 -31.70
C GLY A 555 4.37 -25.51 -30.38
N LEU A 556 4.32 -24.44 -29.57
CA LEU A 556 3.49 -24.41 -28.37
C LEU A 556 2.03 -24.09 -28.68
N THR A 557 1.13 -24.63 -27.87
CA THR A 557 -0.27 -24.23 -27.83
C THR A 557 -0.52 -23.31 -26.64
N VAL A 558 -1.05 -22.12 -26.92
CA VAL A 558 -1.34 -21.09 -25.91
C VAL A 558 -2.85 -20.89 -25.82
N ALA A 559 -3.41 -21.07 -24.62
CA ALA A 559 -4.76 -20.67 -24.30
C ALA A 559 -4.78 -19.17 -23.96
N TYR A 560 -5.39 -18.36 -24.84
CA TYR A 560 -5.54 -16.93 -24.60
C TYR A 560 -6.79 -16.64 -23.77
N PHE A 561 -6.57 -16.15 -22.54
CA PHE A 561 -7.62 -15.65 -21.67
C PHE A 561 -7.89 -14.17 -21.95
N ILE A 562 -9.00 -13.86 -22.61
CA ILE A 562 -9.49 -12.52 -22.90
C ILE A 562 -10.10 -11.93 -21.63
N GLN A 563 -9.71 -10.71 -21.30
CA GLN A 563 -10.14 -10.06 -20.07
C GLN A 563 -11.43 -9.25 -20.30
N CYS A 564 -12.23 -9.05 -19.25
CA CYS A 564 -13.57 -8.45 -19.40
C CYS A 564 -13.56 -7.03 -19.99
N LEU A 565 -12.57 -6.20 -19.64
CA LEU A 565 -12.44 -4.85 -20.19
C LEU A 565 -11.91 -4.88 -21.64
N THR A 566 -10.94 -5.74 -21.92
CA THR A 566 -10.42 -5.97 -23.28
C THR A 566 -11.53 -6.45 -24.20
N ASP A 567 -12.35 -7.40 -23.76
CA ASP A 567 -13.49 -7.93 -24.50
C ASP A 567 -14.52 -6.85 -24.88
N ARG A 568 -14.83 -5.95 -23.93
CA ARG A 568 -15.98 -5.03 -24.04
C ARG A 568 -15.65 -3.59 -24.34
N VAL A 569 -14.41 -3.17 -24.18
CA VAL A 569 -14.02 -1.75 -24.27
C VAL A 569 -12.88 -1.54 -25.24
N THR A 570 -11.89 -2.44 -25.23
CA THR A 570 -10.67 -2.34 -26.07
C THR A 570 -10.43 -3.63 -26.85
N PRO A 571 -11.38 -4.07 -27.69
CA PRO A 571 -11.30 -5.37 -28.37
C PRO A 571 -10.13 -5.45 -29.37
N GLU A 572 -9.62 -4.32 -29.85
CA GLU A 572 -8.42 -4.21 -30.69
C GLU A 572 -7.18 -4.79 -29.99
N MET A 573 -7.08 -4.65 -28.66
CA MET A 573 -5.98 -5.20 -27.88
C MET A 573 -6.01 -6.74 -27.86
N ALA A 574 -7.19 -7.35 -27.91
CA ALA A 574 -7.31 -8.80 -27.99
C ALA A 574 -6.85 -9.32 -29.35
N ASP A 575 -7.18 -8.62 -30.44
CA ASP A 575 -6.71 -8.99 -31.77
C ASP A 575 -5.20 -8.86 -31.88
N ALA A 576 -4.65 -7.76 -31.38
CA ALA A 576 -3.21 -7.51 -31.35
C ALA A 576 -2.49 -8.62 -30.56
N THR A 577 -3.05 -9.03 -29.42
CA THR A 577 -2.48 -10.13 -28.62
C THR A 577 -2.46 -11.44 -29.40
N VAL A 578 -3.56 -11.82 -30.05
CA VAL A 578 -3.64 -13.03 -30.88
C VAL A 578 -2.65 -12.93 -32.05
N ALA A 579 -2.58 -11.78 -32.73
CA ALA A 579 -1.65 -11.56 -33.84
C ALA A 579 -0.19 -11.74 -33.41
N VAL A 580 0.22 -11.16 -32.28
CA VAL A 580 1.58 -11.26 -31.76
C VAL A 580 1.93 -12.69 -31.33
N LEU A 581 1.01 -13.39 -30.64
CA LEU A 581 1.23 -14.78 -30.22
C LEU A 581 1.39 -15.72 -31.43
N ARG A 582 0.55 -15.55 -32.46
CA ARG A 582 0.66 -16.29 -33.72
C ARG A 582 1.96 -15.97 -34.46
N ALA A 583 2.33 -14.70 -34.50
CA ALA A 583 3.57 -14.24 -35.12
C ALA A 583 4.80 -14.80 -34.40
N ALA A 584 4.74 -14.99 -33.08
CA ALA A 584 5.79 -15.64 -32.30
C ALA A 584 5.91 -17.15 -32.56
N GLY A 585 5.01 -17.75 -33.34
CA GLY A 585 5.05 -19.18 -33.69
C GLY A 585 4.13 -20.08 -32.84
N ALA A 586 3.32 -19.51 -31.95
CA ALA A 586 2.37 -20.28 -31.14
C ALA A 586 1.07 -20.56 -31.89
N ARG A 587 0.48 -21.74 -31.64
CA ARG A 587 -0.92 -22.03 -31.95
C ARG A 587 -1.78 -21.43 -30.83
N VAL A 588 -2.73 -20.56 -31.17
CA VAL A 588 -3.51 -19.82 -30.16
C VAL A 588 -4.93 -20.38 -30.10
N VAL A 589 -5.32 -20.88 -28.93
CA VAL A 589 -6.69 -21.33 -28.64
C VAL A 589 -7.36 -20.28 -27.75
N VAL A 590 -8.59 -19.88 -28.07
CA VAL A 590 -9.35 -18.93 -27.26
C VAL A 590 -10.55 -19.68 -26.65
N PRO A 591 -10.47 -20.14 -25.38
CA PRO A 591 -11.44 -21.09 -24.83
C PRO A 591 -12.86 -20.53 -24.73
N GLU A 592 -13.87 -21.38 -24.85
CA GLU A 592 -15.26 -21.02 -24.56
C GLU A 592 -15.49 -20.86 -23.04
N GLY A 593 -16.60 -20.23 -22.66
CA GLY A 593 -17.01 -20.09 -21.26
C GLY A 593 -16.23 -19.07 -20.42
N GLN A 594 -15.13 -18.52 -20.95
CA GLN A 594 -14.36 -17.47 -20.29
C GLN A 594 -15.18 -16.17 -20.12
N HIS A 595 -14.94 -15.46 -19.02
CA HIS A 595 -15.67 -14.24 -18.66
C HIS A 595 -14.82 -13.24 -17.88
N CYS A 596 -15.15 -12.93 -16.62
CA CYS A 596 -14.36 -12.05 -15.75
C CYS A 596 -13.59 -12.89 -14.73
N CYS A 597 -12.32 -12.54 -14.49
CA CYS A 597 -11.48 -13.20 -13.49
C CYS A 597 -11.95 -13.04 -12.03
N GLY A 598 -12.96 -12.21 -11.74
CA GLY A 598 -13.45 -11.98 -10.38
C GLY A 598 -12.76 -10.86 -9.60
N LEU A 599 -11.67 -10.29 -10.13
CA LEU A 599 -10.92 -9.22 -9.46
C LEU A 599 -11.79 -8.02 -9.04
N PRO A 600 -12.71 -7.46 -9.87
CA PRO A 600 -13.53 -6.33 -9.43
C PRO A 600 -14.45 -6.63 -8.24
N ALA A 601 -14.93 -7.87 -8.13
CA ALA A 601 -15.73 -8.32 -6.99
C ALA A 601 -14.85 -8.48 -5.74
N HIS A 602 -13.67 -9.09 -5.90
CA HIS A 602 -12.68 -9.25 -4.83
C HIS A 602 -12.26 -7.89 -4.26
N ASP A 603 -11.85 -6.97 -5.13
CA ASP A 603 -11.48 -5.60 -4.75
C ASP A 603 -12.63 -4.81 -4.12
N SER A 604 -13.88 -5.18 -4.37
CA SER A 604 -15.05 -4.55 -3.74
C SER A 604 -15.39 -5.14 -2.37
N GLY A 605 -14.73 -6.22 -1.94
CA GLY A 605 -15.06 -6.97 -0.73
C GLY A 605 -16.19 -8.00 -0.91
N ASP A 606 -16.68 -8.22 -2.14
CA ASP A 606 -17.72 -9.21 -2.44
C ASP A 606 -17.11 -10.60 -2.70
N ARG A 607 -16.67 -11.25 -1.62
CA ARG A 607 -16.01 -12.57 -1.68
C ARG A 607 -16.89 -13.61 -2.38
N ALA A 608 -18.20 -13.61 -2.13
CA ALA A 608 -19.10 -14.62 -2.68
C ALA A 608 -19.15 -14.55 -4.22
N THR A 609 -19.28 -13.34 -4.77
CA THR A 609 -19.26 -13.13 -6.21
C THR A 609 -17.87 -13.40 -6.81
N ALA A 610 -16.80 -12.97 -6.12
CA ALA A 610 -15.44 -13.23 -6.55
C ALA A 610 -15.13 -14.73 -6.68
N VAL A 611 -15.53 -15.52 -5.68
CA VAL A 611 -15.38 -16.99 -5.68
C VAL A 611 -16.09 -17.63 -6.87
N ARG A 612 -17.35 -17.27 -7.13
CA ARG A 612 -18.10 -17.83 -8.27
C ARG A 612 -17.44 -17.52 -9.61
N MET A 613 -16.99 -16.28 -9.80
CA MET A 613 -16.27 -15.88 -11.02
C MET A 613 -14.92 -16.59 -11.16
N ALA A 614 -14.19 -16.78 -10.06
CA ALA A 614 -12.93 -17.53 -10.05
C ALA A 614 -13.14 -19.00 -10.42
N GLN A 615 -14.17 -19.64 -9.86
CA GLN A 615 -14.54 -21.02 -10.20
C GLN A 615 -14.87 -21.18 -11.68
N GLN A 616 -15.70 -20.29 -12.23
CA GLN A 616 -16.02 -20.28 -13.66
C GLN A 616 -14.77 -20.08 -14.53
N THR A 617 -13.88 -19.17 -14.13
CA THR A 617 -12.64 -18.90 -14.87
C THR A 617 -11.72 -20.12 -14.88
N ILE A 618 -11.57 -20.79 -13.73
CA ILE A 618 -10.81 -22.03 -13.63
C ILE A 618 -11.37 -23.10 -14.57
N GLU A 619 -12.69 -23.30 -14.56
CA GLU A 619 -13.35 -24.30 -15.41
C GLU A 619 -13.13 -24.02 -16.90
N ALA A 620 -13.30 -22.77 -17.33
CA ALA A 620 -13.11 -22.36 -18.72
C ALA A 620 -11.66 -22.56 -19.20
N LEU A 621 -10.68 -22.26 -18.35
CA LEU A 621 -9.26 -22.35 -18.71
C LEU A 621 -8.68 -23.75 -18.54
N GLU A 622 -9.21 -24.56 -17.61
CA GLU A 622 -8.87 -25.99 -17.49
C GLU A 622 -9.36 -26.79 -18.70
N ALA A 623 -10.47 -26.40 -19.31
CA ALA A 623 -10.98 -27.04 -20.53
C ALA A 623 -10.09 -26.84 -21.77
N ALA A 624 -9.12 -25.91 -21.71
CA ALA A 624 -8.17 -25.69 -22.79
C ALA A 624 -6.96 -26.63 -22.66
N GLU A 625 -6.81 -27.54 -23.62
CA GLU A 625 -5.59 -28.34 -23.79
C GLU A 625 -4.48 -27.47 -24.38
N ALA A 626 -3.76 -26.74 -23.51
CA ALA A 626 -2.69 -25.83 -23.87
C ALA A 626 -1.51 -25.94 -22.91
N ASP A 627 -0.31 -25.68 -23.44
CA ASP A 627 0.94 -25.66 -22.68
C ASP A 627 0.97 -24.50 -21.69
N TYR A 628 0.48 -23.33 -22.13
CA TYR A 628 0.40 -22.11 -21.32
C TYR A 628 -0.96 -21.44 -21.45
N VAL A 629 -1.40 -20.79 -20.37
CA VAL A 629 -2.46 -19.78 -20.38
C VAL A 629 -1.80 -18.41 -20.40
N VAL A 630 -2.13 -17.57 -21.38
CA VAL A 630 -1.60 -16.21 -21.49
C VAL A 630 -2.72 -15.20 -21.39
N THR A 631 -2.49 -14.09 -20.70
CA THR A 631 -3.39 -12.94 -20.63
C THR A 631 -2.65 -11.63 -20.83
N ALA A 632 -3.22 -10.75 -21.66
CA ALA A 632 -2.77 -9.38 -21.87
C ALA A 632 -3.31 -8.39 -20.83
N ALA A 633 -3.72 -8.87 -19.66
CA ALA A 633 -3.87 -8.02 -18.48
C ALA A 633 -3.11 -8.66 -17.32
N ALA A 634 -1.99 -8.04 -16.96
CA ALA A 634 -1.22 -8.46 -15.79
C ALA A 634 -2.08 -8.50 -14.51
N SER A 635 -3.09 -7.62 -14.36
CA SER A 635 -4.00 -7.69 -13.22
C SER A 635 -4.80 -8.99 -13.16
N CYS A 636 -5.20 -9.54 -14.31
CA CYS A 636 -5.93 -10.81 -14.37
C CYS A 636 -5.00 -12.01 -14.14
N ALA A 637 -3.78 -11.96 -14.65
CA ALA A 637 -2.75 -12.96 -14.32
C ALA A 637 -2.52 -13.01 -12.81
N ILE A 638 -2.32 -11.85 -12.17
CA ILE A 638 -2.05 -11.75 -10.73
C ILE A 638 -3.22 -12.26 -9.88
N ALA A 639 -4.47 -11.99 -10.29
CA ALA A 639 -5.64 -12.56 -9.61
C ALA A 639 -5.60 -14.11 -9.62
N ILE A 640 -5.22 -14.71 -10.76
CA ILE A 640 -5.09 -16.17 -10.88
C ILE A 640 -3.89 -16.69 -10.07
N LEU A 641 -2.75 -16.01 -10.16
CA LEU A 641 -1.48 -16.43 -9.56
C LEU A 641 -1.46 -16.31 -8.03
N HIS A 642 -2.14 -15.30 -7.46
CA HIS A 642 -2.07 -14.97 -6.05
C HIS A 642 -3.43 -14.99 -5.34
N ASP A 643 -4.44 -14.32 -5.89
CA ASP A 643 -5.71 -14.13 -5.17
C ASP A 643 -6.53 -15.42 -5.10
N TYR A 644 -6.51 -16.24 -6.16
CA TYR A 644 -7.32 -17.47 -6.23
C TYR A 644 -6.96 -18.47 -5.13
N GLU A 645 -5.67 -18.64 -4.84
CA GLU A 645 -5.25 -19.52 -3.74
C GLU A 645 -5.84 -19.06 -2.40
N HIS A 646 -5.84 -17.74 -2.15
CA HIS A 646 -6.37 -17.13 -0.93
C HIS A 646 -7.89 -17.27 -0.83
N ILE A 647 -8.63 -16.77 -1.82
CA ILE A 647 -10.09 -16.70 -1.73
C ILE A 647 -10.77 -18.08 -1.79
N LEU A 648 -10.10 -19.07 -2.39
CA LEU A 648 -10.57 -20.46 -2.53
C LEU A 648 -9.94 -21.42 -1.50
N ALA A 649 -9.13 -20.93 -0.56
CA ALA A 649 -8.41 -21.76 0.42
C ALA A 649 -9.34 -22.72 1.19
N ASP A 650 -10.51 -22.22 1.60
CA ASP A 650 -11.48 -22.96 2.40
C ASP A 650 -12.37 -23.91 1.58
N LEU A 651 -12.22 -23.94 0.25
CA LEU A 651 -13.11 -24.69 -0.65
C LEU A 651 -12.47 -26.02 -1.09
N PRO A 652 -13.09 -27.17 -0.76
CA PRO A 652 -12.54 -28.49 -1.09
C PRO A 652 -12.22 -28.63 -2.58
N GLY A 653 -10.98 -29.03 -2.88
CA GLY A 653 -10.48 -29.26 -4.25
C GLY A 653 -10.15 -27.99 -5.05
N TRP A 654 -10.76 -26.84 -4.74
CA TRP A 654 -10.59 -25.62 -5.52
C TRP A 654 -9.23 -24.95 -5.36
N SER A 655 -8.67 -24.92 -4.15
CA SER A 655 -7.31 -24.41 -3.92
C SER A 655 -6.27 -25.16 -4.78
N ARG A 656 -6.40 -26.49 -4.91
CA ARG A 656 -5.52 -27.29 -5.76
C ARG A 656 -5.69 -26.98 -7.26
N ARG A 657 -6.93 -26.78 -7.72
CA ARG A 657 -7.22 -26.37 -9.10
C ARG A 657 -6.62 -24.99 -9.41
N ALA A 658 -6.76 -24.05 -8.47
CA ALA A 658 -6.17 -22.71 -8.58
C ALA A 658 -4.64 -22.77 -8.74
N LYS A 659 -3.95 -23.57 -7.91
CA LYS A 659 -2.49 -23.76 -8.00
C LYS A 659 -2.06 -24.31 -9.35
N ARG A 660 -2.72 -25.36 -9.85
CA ARG A 660 -2.39 -25.93 -11.18
C ARG A 660 -2.63 -24.95 -12.32
N LEU A 661 -3.69 -24.14 -12.24
CA LEU A 661 -3.92 -23.10 -13.24
C LEU A 661 -2.82 -22.04 -13.16
N ALA A 662 -2.46 -21.60 -11.95
CA ALA A 662 -1.41 -20.61 -11.72
C ALA A 662 -0.06 -21.07 -12.29
N GLU A 663 0.34 -22.34 -12.11
CA GLU A 663 1.60 -22.91 -12.59
C GLU A 663 1.82 -22.76 -14.11
N ARG A 664 0.75 -22.70 -14.89
CA ARG A 664 0.80 -22.53 -16.36
C ARG A 664 0.29 -21.17 -16.86
N THR A 665 -0.07 -20.26 -15.95
CA THR A 665 -0.59 -18.94 -16.32
C THR A 665 0.53 -17.91 -16.32
N LEU A 666 0.68 -17.17 -17.42
CA LEU A 666 1.64 -16.08 -17.56
C LEU A 666 0.94 -14.81 -18.03
N ASP A 667 1.40 -13.65 -17.55
CA ASP A 667 1.07 -12.41 -18.24
C ASP A 667 1.78 -12.37 -19.61
N PHE A 668 1.24 -11.55 -20.51
CA PHE A 668 1.71 -11.42 -21.88
C PHE A 668 3.19 -11.02 -21.98
N VAL A 669 3.65 -10.07 -21.16
CA VAL A 669 5.06 -9.62 -21.18
C VAL A 669 5.97 -10.75 -20.73
N THR A 670 5.67 -11.41 -19.61
CA THR A 670 6.46 -12.54 -19.11
C THR A 670 6.54 -13.67 -20.14
N PHE A 671 5.42 -13.99 -20.81
CA PHE A 671 5.42 -15.00 -21.87
C PHE A 671 6.35 -14.60 -23.03
N LEU A 672 6.20 -13.39 -23.57
CA LEU A 672 7.03 -12.91 -24.68
C LEU A 672 8.52 -12.88 -24.32
N ASP A 673 8.81 -12.49 -23.09
CA ASP A 673 10.17 -12.26 -22.64
C ASP A 673 10.90 -13.56 -22.28
N ARG A 674 10.26 -14.46 -21.52
CA ARG A 674 10.91 -15.62 -20.89
C ARG A 674 10.66 -16.93 -21.63
N VAL A 675 9.48 -17.10 -22.22
CA VAL A 675 9.09 -18.31 -22.97
C VAL A 675 9.36 -18.13 -24.45
N ALA A 676 8.74 -17.13 -25.08
CA ALA A 676 8.93 -16.87 -26.51
C ALA A 676 10.35 -16.37 -26.78
N ARG A 677 10.93 -15.54 -25.89
CA ARG A 677 12.26 -14.92 -26.05
C ARG A 677 12.38 -14.27 -27.43
N LEU A 678 11.50 -13.30 -27.68
CA LEU A 678 11.41 -12.66 -28.99
C LEU A 678 12.79 -12.18 -29.50
N PRO A 679 13.13 -12.47 -30.77
CA PRO A 679 14.46 -12.18 -31.31
C PRO A 679 14.73 -10.67 -31.41
N SER A 680 15.90 -10.23 -30.96
CA SER A 680 16.35 -8.83 -31.09
C SER A 680 16.48 -8.43 -32.56
N GLY A 681 16.09 -7.20 -32.87
CA GLY A 681 16.13 -6.62 -34.22
C GLY A 681 15.01 -7.09 -35.15
N ALA A 682 14.18 -8.05 -34.73
CA ALA A 682 13.21 -8.69 -35.61
C ALA A 682 12.15 -7.73 -36.17
N LEU A 683 11.86 -6.63 -35.45
CA LEU A 683 10.90 -5.61 -35.86
C LEU A 683 11.51 -4.20 -35.90
N ALA A 684 12.82 -4.10 -36.12
CA ALA A 684 13.55 -2.83 -36.10
C ALA A 684 13.41 -2.01 -37.41
N GLN A 685 12.87 -2.59 -38.49
CA GLN A 685 12.92 -1.98 -39.83
C GLN A 685 11.85 -0.91 -40.15
N GLY A 686 10.99 -0.54 -39.20
CA GLY A 686 10.01 0.54 -39.39
C GLY A 686 10.50 1.93 -38.95
N PRO A 687 9.67 2.99 -39.09
CA PRO A 687 10.01 4.36 -38.70
C PRO A 687 10.48 4.46 -37.25
N ALA A 688 11.50 5.29 -37.02
CA ALA A 688 12.00 5.57 -35.67
C ALA A 688 11.18 6.69 -35.02
N TYR A 689 10.64 6.43 -33.84
CA TYR A 689 9.99 7.42 -33.00
C TYR A 689 10.20 7.11 -31.52
N ALA A 690 10.02 8.14 -30.70
CA ALA A 690 10.19 8.03 -29.26
C ALA A 690 8.90 7.56 -28.59
N VAL A 691 9.04 6.55 -27.73
CA VAL A 691 7.98 6.06 -26.85
C VAL A 691 8.37 6.30 -25.40
N THR A 692 7.38 6.41 -24.53
CA THR A 692 7.59 6.29 -23.08
C THR A 692 6.74 5.17 -22.52
N TYR A 693 7.16 4.61 -21.39
CA TYR A 693 6.55 3.42 -20.81
C TYR A 693 6.07 3.65 -19.37
N HIS A 694 4.78 3.40 -19.14
CA HIS A 694 4.22 3.31 -17.81
C HIS A 694 4.22 1.86 -17.34
N ASN A 695 5.05 1.58 -16.33
CA ASN A 695 5.02 0.30 -15.63
C ASN A 695 3.66 0.17 -14.93
N PHE A 696 2.81 -0.77 -15.35
CA PHE A 696 1.64 -1.12 -14.55
C PHE A 696 2.12 -1.51 -13.14
N CYS A 697 1.46 -0.94 -12.13
CA CYS A 697 1.95 -1.02 -10.76
C CYS A 697 2.05 -2.45 -10.24
N GLN A 698 1.15 -3.37 -10.59
CA GLN A 698 1.26 -4.75 -10.13
C GLN A 698 2.21 -5.60 -11.00
N SER A 699 2.39 -5.32 -12.30
CA SER A 699 3.48 -5.93 -13.09
C SER A 699 4.83 -5.66 -12.42
N ASN A 700 5.02 -4.42 -11.98
CA ASN A 700 6.22 -3.97 -11.29
C ASN A 700 6.36 -4.56 -9.87
N ASN A 701 5.32 -4.45 -9.05
CA ASN A 701 5.38 -4.72 -7.61
C ASN A 701 5.11 -6.18 -7.23
N VAL A 702 4.50 -6.97 -8.12
CA VAL A 702 4.12 -8.37 -7.87
C VAL A 702 4.91 -9.30 -8.79
N LEU A 703 4.90 -9.03 -10.10
CA LEU A 703 5.56 -9.89 -11.09
C LEU A 703 7.06 -9.56 -11.26
N GLY A 704 7.51 -8.43 -10.71
CA GLY A 704 8.91 -8.01 -10.79
C GLY A 704 9.35 -7.60 -12.19
N LEU A 705 8.41 -7.15 -13.03
CA LEU A 705 8.70 -6.76 -14.41
C LEU A 705 9.20 -5.31 -14.45
N TYR A 706 10.46 -5.14 -14.83
CA TYR A 706 11.12 -3.84 -14.96
C TYR A 706 11.88 -3.76 -16.28
N SER A 707 12.80 -4.70 -16.50
CA SER A 707 13.70 -4.73 -17.65
C SER A 707 13.01 -5.29 -18.90
N GLU A 708 12.05 -6.18 -18.71
CA GLU A 708 11.43 -6.99 -19.75
C GLU A 708 10.68 -6.14 -20.80
N PRO A 709 9.76 -5.22 -20.43
CA PRO A 709 9.14 -4.34 -21.42
C PRO A 709 10.15 -3.44 -22.15
N ARG A 710 11.20 -3.01 -21.44
CA ARG A 710 12.24 -2.12 -21.97
C ARG A 710 13.09 -2.84 -23.01
N ARG A 711 13.45 -4.10 -22.74
CA ARG A 711 14.15 -4.97 -23.68
C ARG A 711 13.32 -5.17 -24.94
N ILE A 712 12.04 -5.50 -24.80
CA ILE A 712 11.14 -5.67 -25.95
C ILE A 712 11.10 -4.39 -26.79
N ILE A 713 10.88 -3.23 -26.17
CA ILE A 713 10.80 -1.94 -26.90
C ILE A 713 12.11 -1.57 -27.58
N ARG A 714 13.24 -1.65 -26.88
CA ARG A 714 14.55 -1.21 -27.41
C ARG A 714 15.16 -2.22 -28.36
N GLU A 715 15.21 -3.48 -27.96
CA GLU A 715 15.98 -4.51 -28.66
C GLU A 715 15.15 -5.24 -29.71
N VAL A 716 13.87 -5.54 -29.45
CA VAL A 716 13.03 -6.27 -30.43
C VAL A 716 12.41 -5.30 -31.44
N LEU A 717 11.85 -4.18 -30.96
CA LEU A 717 11.16 -3.19 -31.82
C LEU A 717 12.09 -2.12 -32.41
N GLY A 718 13.29 -1.93 -31.83
CA GLY A 718 14.24 -0.90 -32.28
C GLY A 718 13.79 0.54 -32.01
N LEU A 719 12.93 0.78 -31.01
CA LEU A 719 12.37 2.10 -30.72
C LEU A 719 13.15 2.84 -29.63
N GLU A 720 13.18 4.17 -29.71
CA GLU A 720 13.74 5.03 -28.66
C GLU A 720 12.80 5.04 -27.45
N LEU A 721 13.22 4.43 -26.33
CA LEU A 721 12.47 4.50 -25.07
C LEU A 721 12.99 5.62 -24.17
N ARG A 722 12.18 6.66 -24.01
CA ARG A 722 12.38 7.73 -23.04
C ARG A 722 11.78 7.35 -21.69
N GLU A 723 12.64 7.24 -20.68
CA GLU A 723 12.23 6.81 -19.35
C GLU A 723 11.26 7.81 -18.70
N LEU A 724 10.20 7.26 -18.11
CA LEU A 724 9.16 8.01 -17.42
C LEU A 724 9.54 8.21 -15.95
N GLU A 725 9.64 9.45 -15.51
CA GLU A 725 9.80 9.76 -14.09
C GLU A 725 8.64 9.15 -13.29
N GLU A 726 8.96 8.44 -12.21
CA GLU A 726 7.99 7.71 -11.40
C GLU A 726 7.19 6.68 -12.20
N ALA A 727 7.79 6.02 -13.21
CA ALA A 727 7.13 5.03 -14.08
C ALA A 727 6.26 4.01 -13.32
N ALA A 728 6.76 3.51 -12.18
CA ALA A 728 6.14 2.52 -11.29
C ALA A 728 5.03 3.05 -10.36
N VAL A 729 4.86 4.37 -10.25
CA VAL A 729 3.76 4.96 -9.49
C VAL A 729 2.44 4.73 -10.23
N CYS A 730 1.44 4.19 -9.51
CA CYS A 730 0.11 3.87 -10.01
C CYS A 730 -0.52 5.05 -10.79
N CYS A 731 -1.24 4.75 -11.88
CA CYS A 731 -1.97 5.76 -12.65
C CYS A 731 -3.21 6.31 -11.95
N GLY A 732 -3.72 5.62 -10.91
CA GLY A 732 -4.91 6.04 -10.15
C GLY A 732 -6.22 5.35 -10.56
N PHE A 733 -6.19 4.32 -11.42
CA PHE A 733 -7.40 3.62 -11.88
C PHE A 733 -8.05 2.76 -10.77
N GLY A 734 -7.32 1.74 -10.27
CA GLY A 734 -7.73 0.87 -9.16
C GLY A 734 -9.13 0.25 -9.30
N GLY A 735 -9.55 -0.14 -10.51
CA GLY A 735 -10.88 -0.70 -10.76
C GLY A 735 -11.99 0.31 -10.44
N SER A 736 -12.78 0.04 -9.40
CA SER A 736 -13.85 0.95 -8.94
C SER A 736 -13.32 2.19 -8.20
N PHE A 737 -12.05 2.22 -7.80
CA PHE A 737 -11.46 3.35 -7.07
C PHE A 737 -11.62 4.69 -7.82
N SER A 738 -11.36 4.72 -9.13
CA SER A 738 -11.52 5.95 -9.92
C SER A 738 -12.96 6.46 -10.02
N ILE A 739 -13.94 5.61 -9.70
CA ILE A 739 -15.38 5.93 -9.64
C ILE A 739 -15.77 6.33 -8.20
N ASP A 740 -15.26 5.63 -7.20
CA ASP A 740 -15.56 5.90 -5.79
C ASP A 740 -14.86 7.16 -5.27
N HIS A 741 -13.62 7.40 -5.71
CA HIS A 741 -12.74 8.48 -5.28
C HIS A 741 -12.19 9.30 -6.47
N PRO A 742 -13.07 9.88 -7.30
CA PRO A 742 -12.67 10.50 -8.57
C PRO A 742 -11.72 11.68 -8.38
N ARG A 743 -11.88 12.48 -7.33
CA ARG A 743 -11.00 13.62 -7.03
C ARG A 743 -9.58 13.18 -6.65
N VAL A 744 -9.45 12.06 -5.93
CA VAL A 744 -8.13 11.49 -5.62
C VAL A 744 -7.48 10.94 -6.89
N SER A 745 -8.24 10.18 -7.68
CA SER A 745 -7.80 9.62 -8.96
C SER A 745 -7.33 10.71 -9.93
N ARG A 746 -8.07 11.83 -10.03
CA ARG A 746 -7.71 13.01 -10.82
C ARG A 746 -6.31 13.54 -10.49
N HIS A 747 -5.98 13.67 -9.20
CA HIS A 747 -4.67 14.18 -8.79
C HIS A 747 -3.54 13.19 -9.08
N ILE A 748 -3.79 11.88 -8.93
CA ILE A 748 -2.80 10.85 -9.26
C ILE A 748 -2.51 10.83 -10.76
N VAL A 749 -3.56 10.80 -11.59
CA VAL A 749 -3.38 10.75 -13.06
C VAL A 749 -2.82 12.07 -13.59
N GLY A 750 -3.18 13.21 -13.02
CA GLY A 750 -2.62 14.52 -13.41
C GLY A 750 -1.09 14.55 -13.29
N ARG A 751 -0.54 14.15 -12.14
CA ARG A 751 0.91 14.00 -11.92
C ARG A 751 1.55 13.02 -12.92
N LYS A 752 0.89 11.90 -13.20
CA LYS A 752 1.37 10.91 -14.18
C LYS A 752 1.49 11.54 -15.56
N LEU A 753 0.47 12.27 -15.98
CA LEU A 753 0.40 12.94 -17.27
C LEU A 753 1.44 14.07 -17.38
N GLU A 754 1.68 14.85 -16.33
CA GLU A 754 2.78 15.84 -16.29
C GLU A 754 4.15 15.18 -16.52
N ASN A 755 4.42 14.04 -15.88
CA ASN A 755 5.65 13.29 -16.10
C ASN A 755 5.75 12.74 -17.53
N VAL A 756 4.62 12.32 -18.13
CA VAL A 756 4.58 11.86 -19.54
C VAL A 756 4.96 13.00 -20.48
N ASP A 757 4.39 14.20 -20.31
CA ASP A 757 4.74 15.36 -21.13
C ASP A 757 6.23 15.69 -21.04
N ALA A 758 6.81 15.60 -19.83
CA ALA A 758 8.21 15.90 -19.59
C ALA A 758 9.17 14.99 -20.37
N THR A 759 8.71 13.81 -20.83
CA THR A 759 9.50 12.92 -21.71
C THR A 759 9.56 13.40 -23.16
N GLY A 760 8.59 14.23 -23.59
CA GLY A 760 8.43 14.64 -24.98
C GLY A 760 8.07 13.50 -25.95
N ALA A 761 7.75 12.29 -25.47
CA ALA A 761 7.25 11.20 -26.30
C ALA A 761 5.76 11.41 -26.61
N ARG A 762 5.34 11.09 -27.85
CA ARG A 762 3.93 11.16 -28.27
C ARG A 762 3.16 9.85 -28.06
N VAL A 763 3.88 8.75 -27.81
CA VAL A 763 3.32 7.42 -27.59
C VAL A 763 3.64 6.97 -26.16
N LEU A 764 2.60 6.72 -25.39
CA LEU A 764 2.65 6.14 -24.05
C LEU A 764 2.24 4.67 -24.11
N VAL A 765 3.13 3.80 -23.67
CA VAL A 765 2.94 2.35 -23.71
C VAL A 765 2.75 1.80 -22.30
N THR A 766 1.87 0.83 -22.13
CA THR A 766 1.72 0.04 -20.88
C THR A 766 1.19 -1.36 -21.20
N ASP A 767 1.11 -2.22 -20.20
CA ASP A 767 0.83 -3.67 -20.31
C ASP A 767 -0.46 -4.10 -19.59
N ASN A 768 -1.33 -3.13 -19.25
CA ASN A 768 -2.57 -3.42 -18.54
C ASN A 768 -3.78 -2.62 -19.08
N PRO A 769 -4.87 -3.28 -19.52
CA PRO A 769 -6.04 -2.63 -20.13
C PRO A 769 -6.71 -1.60 -19.21
N GLY A 770 -6.73 -1.84 -17.90
CA GLY A 770 -7.28 -0.88 -16.94
C GLY A 770 -6.52 0.45 -16.94
N CYS A 771 -5.20 0.40 -17.09
CA CYS A 771 -4.37 1.61 -17.24
C CYS A 771 -4.64 2.29 -18.57
N ILE A 772 -4.72 1.53 -19.67
CA ILE A 772 -5.04 2.06 -21.01
C ILE A 772 -6.35 2.86 -20.99
N ILE A 773 -7.44 2.24 -20.53
CA ILE A 773 -8.77 2.86 -20.48
C ILE A 773 -8.79 4.09 -19.57
N HIS A 774 -8.02 4.07 -18.48
CA HIS A 774 -7.93 5.20 -17.58
C HIS A 774 -7.16 6.37 -18.19
N LEU A 775 -6.00 6.10 -18.78
CA LEU A 775 -5.11 7.09 -19.37
C LEU A 775 -5.71 7.69 -20.65
N ARG A 776 -6.28 6.87 -21.56
CA ARG A 776 -7.00 7.35 -22.76
C ARG A 776 -8.10 8.35 -22.37
N GLY A 777 -8.91 8.01 -21.38
CA GLY A 777 -9.98 8.90 -20.90
C GLY A 777 -9.49 10.22 -20.30
N ALA A 778 -8.38 10.20 -19.54
CA ALA A 778 -7.80 11.41 -18.95
C ALA A 778 -7.10 12.29 -20.01
N ILE A 779 -6.37 11.67 -20.95
CA ILE A 779 -5.72 12.35 -22.07
C ILE A 779 -6.74 13.06 -22.94
N HIS A 780 -7.80 12.35 -23.36
CA HIS A 780 -8.89 12.92 -24.15
C HIS A 780 -9.56 14.10 -23.43
N ALA A 781 -9.91 13.93 -22.15
CA ALA A 781 -10.52 15.01 -21.36
C ALA A 781 -9.62 16.24 -21.20
N SER A 782 -8.30 16.05 -21.18
CA SER A 782 -7.31 17.14 -21.09
C SER A 782 -6.90 17.73 -22.44
N GLY A 783 -7.40 17.21 -23.57
CA GLY A 783 -7.06 17.68 -24.91
C GLY A 783 -5.60 17.44 -25.32
N ARG A 784 -4.94 16.44 -24.72
CA ARG A 784 -3.53 16.13 -25.01
C ARG A 784 -3.42 15.29 -26.27
N ASP A 785 -2.48 15.67 -27.14
CA ASP A 785 -2.09 14.90 -28.32
C ASP A 785 -1.08 13.80 -27.93
N LEU A 786 -1.60 12.73 -27.31
CA LEU A 786 -0.84 11.57 -26.86
C LEU A 786 -1.59 10.29 -27.24
N LEU A 787 -0.88 9.37 -27.88
CA LEU A 787 -1.40 8.03 -28.17
C LEU A 787 -1.07 7.09 -27.00
N VAL A 788 -2.06 6.34 -26.53
CA VAL A 788 -1.87 5.33 -25.48
C VAL A 788 -2.11 3.94 -26.04
N LEU A 789 -1.06 3.13 -26.02
CA LEU A 789 -1.06 1.76 -26.57
C LEU A 789 -0.76 0.73 -25.51
N HIS A 790 -1.43 -0.41 -25.61
CA HIS A 790 -0.97 -1.63 -24.99
C HIS A 790 0.30 -2.12 -25.70
N LEU A 791 1.21 -2.78 -24.98
CA LEU A 791 2.43 -3.33 -25.59
C LEU A 791 2.11 -4.27 -26.76
N ALA A 792 1.03 -5.05 -26.67
CA ALA A 792 0.57 -5.90 -27.78
C ALA A 792 0.19 -5.09 -29.03
N GLU A 793 -0.50 -3.96 -28.87
CA GLU A 793 -0.87 -3.07 -29.99
C GLU A 793 0.40 -2.52 -30.66
N LEU A 794 1.36 -2.05 -29.86
CA LEU A 794 2.64 -1.54 -30.37
C LEU A 794 3.41 -2.61 -31.15
N ILE A 795 3.52 -3.84 -30.62
CA ILE A 795 4.22 -4.93 -31.32
C ILE A 795 3.47 -5.29 -32.61
N ALA A 796 2.13 -5.36 -32.59
CA ALA A 796 1.33 -5.66 -33.78
C ALA A 796 1.44 -4.59 -34.86
N GLU A 797 1.50 -3.32 -34.48
CA GLU A 797 1.75 -2.20 -35.39
C GLU A 797 3.13 -2.31 -36.04
N ARG A 798 4.19 -2.54 -35.24
CA ARG A 798 5.55 -2.77 -35.74
C ARG A 798 5.65 -3.99 -36.65
N LEU A 799 4.88 -5.04 -36.36
CA LEU A 799 4.81 -6.23 -37.21
C LEU A 799 4.27 -5.87 -38.60
N ARG A 800 3.15 -5.14 -38.68
CA ARG A 800 2.57 -4.69 -39.97
C ARG A 800 3.51 -3.78 -40.75
N GLU A 801 4.16 -2.83 -40.08
CA GLU A 801 5.16 -1.96 -40.71
C GLU A 801 6.32 -2.75 -41.32
N THR A 802 6.79 -3.79 -40.62
CA THR A 802 7.92 -4.63 -41.06
C THR A 802 7.53 -5.57 -42.21
N THR A 803 6.30 -6.10 -42.22
CA THR A 803 5.82 -7.02 -43.26
C THR A 803 5.27 -6.32 -44.50
N GLY A 804 5.11 -4.99 -44.47
CA GLY A 804 4.55 -4.20 -45.57
C GLY A 804 3.03 -4.37 -45.74
N GLU A 805 2.34 -4.90 -44.72
CA GLU A 805 0.88 -4.96 -44.68
C GLU A 805 0.33 -3.58 -44.32
N HIS A 806 0.25 -2.68 -45.31
CA HIS A 806 -0.48 -1.42 -45.15
C HIS A 806 -1.98 -1.67 -45.27
N GLU A 807 -2.75 -1.30 -44.25
CA GLU A 807 -4.20 -1.12 -44.38
C GLU A 807 -4.45 -0.03 -45.42
N GLY A 808 -5.01 -0.42 -46.56
CA GLY A 808 -5.56 0.54 -47.50
C GLY A 808 -6.86 1.11 -46.96
N GLY A 809 -6.84 2.38 -46.54
CA GLY A 809 -8.02 3.26 -46.45
C GLY A 809 -8.68 3.37 -45.09
#